data_AF-A0A6A6GI41-F1
#
_entry.id   AF-A0A6A6GI41-F1
#
_cell.length_a   1.000
_cell.length_b   1.000
_cell.length_c   1.000
_cell.angle_alpha   90.00
_cell.angle_beta   90.00
_cell.angle_gamma   90.00
#
_symmetry.space_group_name_H-M   'P 1'
#
loop_
_entity.id
_entity.type
_entity.pdbx_description
1 polymer ?
#
loop_
_entity_poly.entity_id
_entity_poly.type
_entity_poly.pdbx_seq_one_letter_code
_entity_poly.pdbx_strand_id
1 'polypeptide(L)'
;MATTMRAPNAVKLSFSEDDEGTEVEPAMAVAGGPGGLFHTPIHESLTLSALTNVANSGVARDTTLDSADNATWEFVRGVIWNDDPAGLLFNDSYGTNHSYASGAQWVAKYKMGASDWNPRELSGDRFYNVIGRSHYGDMQFLHCMASAAGEHPEQTKSRVMIWMEVMYKLSTGEIEPHTLVKDTKLGHLLASPPDVSGGSVPPRFQPLSYMLAPKSEFSALDFRRRALGSMFHVIQDSYAIGHAQRVPLNKQDQASTNPLTYKPGTIDRWGAILNFHTYFGQNDSQHAHYDHPSDGIPEPSNLSNLDQWNGLLGCRDAVDKCVALGTMWSTGRSWDGDDGVKRFLDQDIFPIDKDATPANDHMGIDSLQAASKQKNTSAEGRREALTSRDSKGAAQVMAPFLVNGNKVVPEDLPSYVPRTAEKTDFILVQTKRPLDPSQKNDIVKTGAQLIEYLGNNTYLCRYEPHDLQPLRDKTYILEVSIYLRELKSTIALKKAIDDENVKEDYVVDCILHQAPNIIARQVAAQIAEAAQVDPDDLEISSNKVRVVMNGERLEALTKLDFINRIEQVYEDAIVNDFARGTLLTAGDGAVNLTSSTYTGAGQIICVADTGFDLGTGTKILPGVEAHPAFKDRIIRVDTPWRGDDGNDTNGHGTHVCASICGSGIYKHVTRGDITIQGTAPGARILVQSLSKPLPSNPKLKKLVLPSEVNRLFESAYNEGIRIHSNSWGKEWSDKIGQYDYEDQATQMDRFVYGEIPPLSLPSNGDVSEPTSAVLAPHHEDFIILIAAANNGDMPRDPARWPSQLGAAAAAKNAITVGACGSSRPNDGRRFVQDAGAKPITGINDTAVFSSRGPVRPPTSIGGQVGGKGRIKPDIVAPGVAILSAASRALPLGDWLHQKFGESGDKDWLFMSGTSMATPLVAGCVALMREAIEDLYGSKRPSAALIKALLVNGAVNFSGKLGPGFGYDYEQGFGRVVIDSSLAMIRNGTFVDGRSSGSDSTRFDVPGLIQTGSESERRWESGEIAIPAGLGRSRLVVTLAYPDPAGAALQNSMNLIVVSGGEARHGNMGRNGGNTFDNINNVEKVLWDNVPGPTFKVIIEVVNNWDPHSPASFAAAWDLRAMAKL
;
A
#
# COMPACT_ATOMS: atom_id res chain seq x y z
N MET A 1 37.45 -50.82 2.03
CA MET A 1 36.68 -51.74 1.17
C MET A 1 35.28 -51.14 0.96
N ALA A 2 34.61 -51.48 -0.16
CA ALA A 2 33.16 -51.58 -0.42
C ALA A 2 32.12 -50.94 0.56
N THR A 3 31.00 -50.32 0.15
CA THR A 3 30.34 -50.27 -1.19
C THR A 3 29.26 -49.16 -1.31
N THR A 4 29.13 -48.58 -2.50
CA THR A 4 27.92 -48.00 -3.17
C THR A 4 26.85 -47.20 -2.40
N MET A 5 26.59 -45.98 -2.90
CA MET A 5 25.38 -45.71 -3.72
C MET A 5 25.73 -44.73 -4.88
N ARG A 6 24.81 -44.51 -5.83
CA ARG A 6 25.07 -43.86 -7.14
C ARG A 6 24.54 -42.42 -7.22
N ALA A 7 25.19 -41.60 -8.04
CA ALA A 7 24.65 -40.38 -8.62
C ALA A 7 24.76 -40.41 -10.15
N PRO A 8 23.76 -39.88 -10.88
CA PRO A 8 23.93 -39.30 -12.21
C PRO A 8 23.19 -37.95 -12.33
N ASN A 9 23.50 -37.04 -13.26
CA ASN A 9 24.73 -36.82 -14.03
C ASN A 9 24.70 -35.35 -14.48
N ALA A 10 25.79 -34.61 -14.33
CA ALA A 10 25.90 -33.27 -14.94
C ALA A 10 26.23 -33.39 -16.42
N VAL A 11 25.55 -32.61 -17.27
CA VAL A 11 25.92 -32.39 -18.68
C VAL A 11 26.30 -30.91 -18.83
N LYS A 12 27.32 -30.65 -19.64
CA LYS A 12 28.01 -29.36 -19.69
C LYS A 12 27.25 -28.34 -20.55
N LEU A 13 27.24 -27.09 -20.10
CA LEU A 13 27.19 -25.96 -21.02
C LEU A 13 28.58 -25.76 -21.62
N SER A 14 28.65 -25.57 -22.94
CA SER A 14 29.83 -25.11 -23.65
C SER A 14 29.44 -23.88 -24.47
N PHE A 15 30.02 -22.74 -24.14
CA PHE A 15 29.94 -21.55 -24.99
C PHE A 15 30.91 -21.71 -26.17
N SER A 16 30.43 -21.40 -27.37
CA SER A 16 31.26 -21.03 -28.52
C SER A 16 31.02 -19.55 -28.80
N GLU A 17 32.10 -18.79 -28.90
CA GLU A 17 32.09 -17.50 -29.58
C GLU A 17 32.04 -17.76 -31.10
N ASP A 18 31.57 -16.77 -31.87
CA ASP A 18 31.45 -16.76 -33.34
C ASP A 18 30.51 -17.81 -33.98
N ASP A 19 29.26 -17.42 -34.27
CA ASP A 19 28.70 -17.52 -35.65
C ASP A 19 27.49 -16.56 -35.84
N GLU A 20 27.03 -16.41 -37.09
CA GLU A 20 26.02 -15.42 -37.50
C GLU A 20 24.55 -15.79 -37.14
N GLY A 21 23.63 -14.85 -37.36
CA GLY A 21 22.26 -14.89 -36.84
C GLY A 21 21.39 -16.03 -37.37
N THR A 22 20.62 -16.65 -36.46
CA THR A 22 19.57 -17.62 -36.79
C THR A 22 18.19 -16.97 -36.67
N GLU A 23 17.46 -16.91 -37.78
CA GLU A 23 16.03 -16.59 -37.76
C GLU A 23 15.26 -17.70 -37.02
N VAL A 24 14.25 -17.32 -36.25
CA VAL A 24 13.33 -18.26 -35.58
C VAL A 24 11.99 -18.15 -36.29
N GLU A 25 11.57 -19.22 -36.96
CA GLU A 25 10.29 -19.26 -37.69
C GLU A 25 9.10 -19.01 -36.74
N PRO A 26 8.11 -18.17 -37.13
CA PRO A 26 7.04 -17.72 -36.24
C PRO A 26 5.93 -18.78 -36.06
N ALA A 27 6.13 -19.71 -35.13
CA ALA A 27 5.09 -20.66 -34.69
C ALA A 27 4.02 -19.96 -33.83
N MET A 28 3.06 -19.30 -34.47
CA MET A 28 2.08 -18.44 -33.82
C MET A 28 0.81 -19.17 -33.37
N ALA A 29 0.55 -19.14 -32.06
CA ALA A 29 -0.78 -19.19 -31.44
C ALA A 29 -0.67 -18.78 -29.96
N VAL A 30 -1.76 -18.27 -29.38
CA VAL A 30 -1.75 -17.65 -28.04
C VAL A 30 -1.76 -18.70 -26.91
N ALA A 31 -0.65 -19.38 -26.72
CA ALA A 31 -0.42 -20.30 -25.60
C ALA A 31 0.99 -20.13 -25.02
N GLY A 32 1.20 -19.01 -24.31
CA GLY A 32 2.48 -18.69 -23.69
C GLY A 32 2.98 -19.81 -22.75
N GLY A 33 4.22 -20.26 -22.91
CA GLY A 33 4.75 -21.30 -22.04
C GLY A 33 6.16 -21.76 -22.38
N PRO A 34 7.00 -22.09 -21.38
CA PRO A 34 8.34 -22.64 -21.59
C PRO A 34 8.24 -24.08 -22.10
N GLY A 35 8.07 -24.25 -23.41
CA GLY A 35 7.91 -25.55 -24.06
C GLY A 35 7.49 -25.52 -25.53
N GLY A 36 6.84 -24.43 -25.99
CA GLY A 36 6.67 -24.09 -27.42
C GLY A 36 6.16 -25.20 -28.33
N LEU A 37 4.97 -25.75 -28.09
CA LEU A 37 4.34 -26.74 -28.97
C LEU A 37 2.82 -26.58 -29.09
N PHE A 38 2.37 -26.45 -30.34
CA PHE A 38 1.01 -26.64 -30.88
C PHE A 38 -0.13 -25.76 -30.35
N HIS A 39 -0.46 -24.70 -31.09
CA HIS A 39 -1.81 -24.32 -31.54
C HIS A 39 -1.66 -23.56 -32.90
N THR A 40 -2.75 -23.15 -33.56
CA THR A 40 -2.72 -22.58 -34.93
C THR A 40 -3.27 -21.13 -34.97
N PRO A 41 -2.74 -20.21 -35.82
CA PRO A 41 -3.16 -18.80 -35.82
C PRO A 41 -4.43 -18.56 -36.65
N ILE A 42 -5.57 -18.94 -36.09
CA ILE A 42 -6.87 -18.87 -36.76
C ILE A 42 -7.34 -17.41 -36.93
N HIS A 43 -7.42 -16.60 -35.87
CA HIS A 43 -8.01 -15.24 -35.92
C HIS A 43 -7.23 -14.29 -36.83
N GLU A 44 -5.91 -14.42 -36.84
CA GLU A 44 -4.99 -13.69 -37.71
C GLU A 44 -5.20 -14.11 -39.18
N SER A 45 -5.36 -15.40 -39.43
CA SER A 45 -5.61 -15.94 -40.77
C SER A 45 -7.01 -15.57 -41.30
N LEU A 46 -8.06 -15.65 -40.47
CA LEU A 46 -9.41 -15.17 -40.79
C LEU A 46 -9.39 -13.65 -41.11
N THR A 47 -8.57 -12.88 -40.38
CA THR A 47 -8.39 -11.44 -40.60
C THR A 47 -7.72 -11.14 -41.94
N LEU A 48 -6.66 -11.87 -42.31
CA LEU A 48 -6.04 -11.74 -43.63
C LEU A 48 -6.96 -12.27 -44.75
N SER A 49 -7.67 -13.38 -44.55
CA SER A 49 -8.70 -13.86 -45.49
C SER A 49 -9.78 -12.82 -45.77
N ALA A 50 -10.17 -12.05 -44.76
CA ALA A 50 -11.08 -10.92 -44.95
C ALA A 50 -10.41 -9.77 -45.72
N LEU A 51 -9.25 -9.29 -45.28
CA LEU A 51 -8.58 -8.12 -45.87
C LEU A 51 -8.12 -8.34 -47.33
N THR A 52 -7.68 -9.56 -47.69
CA THR A 52 -7.34 -9.95 -49.08
C THR A 52 -8.56 -9.96 -50.02
N ASN A 53 -9.78 -10.05 -49.47
CA ASN A 53 -11.04 -10.02 -50.21
C ASN A 53 -11.75 -8.65 -50.16
N VAL A 54 -11.31 -7.73 -49.31
CA VAL A 54 -11.81 -6.34 -49.23
C VAL A 54 -11.13 -5.47 -50.28
N ALA A 55 -11.92 -4.86 -51.17
CA ALA A 55 -11.40 -3.89 -52.12
C ALA A 55 -10.82 -2.67 -51.40
N ASN A 56 -9.63 -2.22 -51.83
CA ASN A 56 -8.88 -1.09 -51.27
C ASN A 56 -8.47 -1.25 -49.79
N SER A 57 -8.36 -2.48 -49.26
CA SER A 57 -7.84 -2.74 -47.90
C SER A 57 -6.38 -2.32 -47.69
N GLY A 58 -5.60 -2.27 -48.79
CA GLY A 58 -4.15 -2.07 -48.75
C GLY A 58 -3.34 -3.36 -48.57
N VAL A 59 -4.01 -4.52 -48.51
CA VAL A 59 -3.39 -5.86 -48.39
C VAL A 59 -3.41 -6.57 -49.75
N ALA A 60 -2.32 -7.24 -50.13
CA ALA A 60 -2.23 -7.97 -51.39
C ALA A 60 -2.94 -9.33 -51.30
N ARG A 61 -3.46 -9.86 -52.42
CA ARG A 61 -4.26 -11.11 -52.40
C ARG A 61 -3.47 -12.36 -52.00
N ASP A 62 -2.17 -12.33 -52.21
CA ASP A 62 -1.18 -13.35 -51.91
C ASP A 62 -0.48 -13.13 -50.56
N THR A 63 -0.96 -12.19 -49.73
CA THR A 63 -0.46 -12.00 -48.37
C THR A 63 -0.86 -13.16 -47.44
N THR A 64 0.15 -13.80 -46.85
CA THR A 64 0.07 -14.76 -45.73
C THR A 64 0.57 -14.09 -44.45
N LEU A 65 0.59 -14.80 -43.32
CA LEU A 65 1.22 -14.26 -42.10
C LEU A 65 2.73 -14.04 -42.29
N ASP A 66 3.40 -14.94 -43.02
CA ASP A 66 4.84 -14.89 -43.27
C ASP A 66 5.25 -13.81 -44.28
N SER A 67 4.32 -13.38 -45.15
CA SER A 67 4.55 -12.34 -46.17
C SER A 67 3.88 -10.99 -45.87
N ALA A 68 3.19 -10.87 -44.73
CA ALA A 68 2.58 -9.62 -44.29
C ALA A 68 3.65 -8.59 -43.89
N ASP A 69 3.55 -7.37 -44.43
CA ASP A 69 4.42 -6.27 -44.07
C ASP A 69 4.03 -5.65 -42.73
N ASN A 70 4.91 -4.81 -42.15
CA ASN A 70 4.62 -4.08 -40.90
C ASN A 70 3.26 -3.35 -40.92
N ALA A 71 2.86 -2.75 -42.06
CA ALA A 71 1.61 -2.02 -42.15
C ALA A 71 0.38 -2.95 -42.19
N THR A 72 0.51 -4.15 -42.75
CA THR A 72 -0.51 -5.21 -42.65
C THR A 72 -0.56 -5.79 -41.23
N TRP A 73 0.59 -5.98 -40.59
CA TRP A 73 0.69 -6.44 -39.20
C TRP A 73 0.02 -5.51 -38.19
N GLU A 74 -0.20 -4.23 -38.46
CA GLU A 74 -1.01 -3.39 -37.57
C GLU A 74 -2.49 -3.83 -37.49
N PHE A 75 -3.07 -4.45 -38.53
CA PHE A 75 -4.38 -5.10 -38.40
C PHE A 75 -4.31 -6.35 -37.52
N VAL A 76 -3.23 -7.13 -37.63
CA VAL A 76 -3.05 -8.38 -36.87
C VAL A 76 -2.71 -8.10 -35.40
N ARG A 77 -1.88 -7.10 -35.11
CA ARG A 77 -1.72 -6.50 -33.77
C ARG A 77 -3.01 -5.88 -33.24
N GLY A 78 -4.00 -5.64 -34.10
CA GLY A 78 -5.35 -5.26 -33.73
C GLY A 78 -6.21 -6.44 -33.30
N VAL A 79 -6.22 -7.54 -34.05
CA VAL A 79 -7.02 -8.72 -33.71
C VAL A 79 -6.54 -9.34 -32.40
N ILE A 80 -5.22 -9.50 -32.23
CA ILE A 80 -4.60 -10.06 -31.02
C ILE A 80 -4.72 -9.10 -29.80
N TRP A 81 -5.07 -7.83 -29.98
CA TRP A 81 -5.17 -6.89 -28.85
C TRP A 81 -6.27 -7.27 -27.85
N ASN A 82 -7.32 -7.99 -28.26
CA ASN A 82 -8.37 -8.43 -27.35
C ASN A 82 -7.88 -9.51 -26.37
N ASP A 83 -7.01 -10.42 -26.84
CA ASP A 83 -6.36 -11.48 -26.04
C ASP A 83 -5.13 -10.96 -25.27
N ASP A 84 -4.38 -10.04 -25.86
CA ASP A 84 -3.20 -9.42 -25.25
C ASP A 84 -3.28 -7.88 -25.18
N PRO A 85 -4.25 -7.34 -24.42
CA PRO A 85 -4.35 -5.90 -24.17
C PRO A 85 -3.20 -5.35 -23.29
N ALA A 86 -2.25 -6.21 -22.89
CA ALA A 86 -1.01 -5.84 -22.20
C ALA A 86 0.22 -5.75 -23.12
N GLY A 87 0.19 -6.35 -24.31
CA GLY A 87 1.33 -6.43 -25.24
C GLY A 87 2.45 -7.39 -24.80
N LEU A 88 2.14 -8.44 -24.04
CA LEU A 88 3.08 -9.43 -23.48
C LEU A 88 3.45 -10.59 -24.42
N LEU A 89 2.81 -10.72 -25.59
CA LEU A 89 3.09 -11.74 -26.60
C LEU A 89 4.15 -11.31 -27.63
N PHE A 90 4.45 -10.02 -27.71
CA PHE A 90 5.38 -9.45 -28.68
C PHE A 90 6.57 -8.79 -27.98
N ASN A 91 7.76 -8.89 -28.59
CA ASN A 91 8.85 -7.99 -28.25
C ASN A 91 8.53 -6.63 -28.87
N ASP A 92 8.66 -5.57 -28.09
CA ASP A 92 8.58 -4.21 -28.61
C ASP A 92 9.89 -3.85 -29.33
N SER A 93 9.81 -3.13 -30.45
CA SER A 93 10.96 -2.88 -31.32
C SER A 93 10.71 -1.73 -32.29
N TYR A 94 11.71 -0.85 -32.45
CA TYR A 94 11.59 0.35 -33.27
C TYR A 94 11.23 0.11 -34.76
N GLY A 95 11.71 -1.00 -35.34
CA GLY A 95 11.62 -1.29 -36.78
C GLY A 95 10.70 -2.44 -37.21
N THR A 96 10.17 -3.24 -36.29
CA THR A 96 9.22 -4.35 -36.57
C THR A 96 8.18 -4.42 -35.47
N ASN A 97 6.94 -4.76 -35.85
CA ASN A 97 5.81 -4.97 -34.95
C ASN A 97 5.39 -6.45 -34.83
N HIS A 98 6.16 -7.39 -35.38
CA HIS A 98 5.82 -8.82 -35.45
C HIS A 98 6.90 -9.76 -34.85
N SER A 99 7.77 -9.24 -33.98
CA SER A 99 8.71 -10.06 -33.20
C SER A 99 8.03 -10.66 -31.97
N TYR A 100 8.17 -11.96 -31.73
CA TYR A 100 7.48 -12.68 -30.65
C TYR A 100 8.29 -12.72 -29.34
N ALA A 101 7.60 -12.40 -28.24
CA ALA A 101 8.08 -12.68 -26.90
C ALA A 101 7.82 -14.15 -26.52
N SER A 102 8.39 -14.62 -25.41
CA SER A 102 8.20 -16.00 -24.94
C SER A 102 6.80 -16.33 -24.41
N GLY A 103 5.88 -15.35 -24.37
CA GLY A 103 4.51 -15.48 -23.85
C GLY A 103 4.38 -15.87 -22.36
N ALA A 104 5.48 -16.17 -21.67
CA ALA A 104 5.45 -16.70 -20.30
C ALA A 104 4.82 -15.73 -19.29
N GLN A 105 4.98 -14.42 -19.48
CA GLN A 105 4.29 -13.40 -18.68
C GLN A 105 2.79 -13.33 -18.98
N TRP A 106 2.39 -13.49 -20.24
CA TRP A 106 0.98 -13.54 -20.63
C TRP A 106 0.27 -14.73 -19.96
N VAL A 107 0.82 -15.95 -20.04
CA VAL A 107 0.15 -17.12 -19.43
C VAL A 107 0.14 -17.06 -17.91
N ALA A 108 1.15 -16.46 -17.29
CA ALA A 108 1.12 -16.20 -15.84
C ALA A 108 -0.06 -15.27 -15.49
N LYS A 109 -0.27 -14.19 -16.26
CA LYS A 109 -1.39 -13.25 -16.07
C LYS A 109 -2.75 -13.87 -16.41
N TYR A 110 -2.85 -14.65 -17.48
CA TYR A 110 -4.04 -15.41 -17.85
C TYR A 110 -4.45 -16.39 -16.73
N LYS A 111 -3.52 -17.22 -16.23
CA LYS A 111 -3.79 -18.17 -15.14
C LYS A 111 -4.11 -17.48 -13.81
N MET A 112 -3.47 -16.35 -13.50
CA MET A 112 -3.88 -15.49 -12.37
C MET A 112 -5.30 -14.93 -12.57
N GLY A 113 -5.70 -14.64 -13.82
CA GLY A 113 -7.02 -14.14 -14.19
C GLY A 113 -8.16 -15.06 -13.76
N ALA A 114 -7.99 -16.38 -13.94
CA ALA A 114 -8.96 -17.40 -13.54
C ALA A 114 -9.23 -17.39 -12.02
N SER A 115 -8.20 -17.17 -11.21
CA SER A 115 -8.34 -16.96 -9.76
C SER A 115 -8.85 -15.56 -9.41
N ASP A 116 -8.35 -14.52 -10.08
CA ASP A 116 -8.68 -13.12 -9.82
C ASP A 116 -10.20 -12.85 -9.93
N TRP A 117 -10.83 -13.47 -10.93
CA TRP A 117 -12.23 -13.28 -11.30
C TRP A 117 -13.15 -14.45 -10.89
N ASN A 118 -12.66 -15.37 -10.04
CA ASN A 118 -13.48 -16.44 -9.48
C ASN A 118 -14.73 -15.88 -8.79
N PRO A 119 -15.97 -16.15 -9.24
CA PRO A 119 -17.19 -15.60 -8.65
C PRO A 119 -17.44 -16.02 -7.18
N ARG A 120 -16.71 -17.02 -6.67
CA ARG A 120 -16.74 -17.44 -5.26
C ARG A 120 -15.63 -16.80 -4.42
N GLU A 121 -14.59 -16.24 -5.05
CA GLU A 121 -13.37 -15.77 -4.41
C GLU A 121 -12.77 -14.58 -5.18
N LEU A 122 -13.56 -13.53 -5.39
CA LEU A 122 -13.16 -12.37 -6.20
C LEU A 122 -11.98 -11.63 -5.57
N SER A 123 -10.83 -11.63 -6.24
CA SER A 123 -9.62 -10.90 -5.86
C SER A 123 -9.88 -9.39 -5.80
N GLY A 124 -9.30 -8.72 -4.81
CA GLY A 124 -9.32 -7.25 -4.71
C GLY A 124 -8.61 -6.58 -5.89
N ASP A 125 -7.55 -7.23 -6.38
CA ASP A 125 -6.62 -6.68 -7.37
C ASP A 125 -6.93 -7.15 -8.81
N ARG A 126 -8.07 -7.81 -9.03
CA ARG A 126 -8.54 -8.32 -10.34
C ARG A 126 -8.63 -7.27 -11.46
N PHE A 127 -8.75 -5.99 -11.11
CA PHE A 127 -8.73 -4.85 -12.05
C PHE A 127 -7.31 -4.39 -12.46
N TYR A 128 -6.25 -4.99 -11.89
CA TYR A 128 -4.83 -4.74 -12.22
C TYR A 128 -4.28 -5.79 -13.20
N ASN A 129 -5.04 -6.84 -13.50
CA ASN A 129 -4.71 -7.89 -14.44
C ASN A 129 -5.54 -7.77 -15.73
N VAL A 130 -5.07 -7.04 -16.75
CA VAL A 130 -5.89 -6.76 -17.96
C VAL A 130 -6.21 -8.04 -18.75
N ILE A 131 -5.30 -9.00 -18.79
CA ILE A 131 -5.54 -10.32 -19.38
C ILE A 131 -6.68 -11.02 -18.63
N GLY A 132 -6.66 -10.96 -17.29
CA GLY A 132 -7.76 -11.44 -16.45
C GLY A 132 -9.10 -10.73 -16.68
N ARG A 133 -9.08 -9.39 -16.86
CA ARG A 133 -10.29 -8.60 -17.18
C ARG A 133 -10.93 -9.03 -18.50
N SER A 134 -10.11 -9.23 -19.54
CA SER A 134 -10.57 -9.70 -20.86
C SER A 134 -11.22 -11.07 -20.75
N HIS A 135 -10.49 -12.11 -20.35
CA HIS A 135 -10.97 -13.49 -20.47
C HIS A 135 -11.98 -13.88 -19.39
N TYR A 136 -11.83 -13.39 -18.16
CA TYR A 136 -12.61 -13.86 -17.00
C TYR A 136 -13.48 -12.77 -16.36
N GLY A 137 -13.36 -11.50 -16.79
CA GLY A 137 -13.82 -10.35 -16.01
C GLY A 137 -14.76 -9.39 -16.70
N ASP A 138 -14.65 -8.11 -16.31
CA ASP A 138 -15.51 -7.01 -16.74
C ASP A 138 -15.27 -6.56 -18.20
N MET A 139 -14.31 -7.16 -18.90
CA MET A 139 -14.00 -6.92 -20.31
C MET A 139 -14.30 -8.12 -21.23
N GLN A 140 -14.95 -9.19 -20.75
CA GLN A 140 -15.41 -10.35 -21.56
C GLN A 140 -16.21 -9.98 -22.82
N PHE A 141 -16.82 -8.79 -22.88
CA PHE A 141 -17.47 -8.29 -24.09
C PHE A 141 -16.50 -8.13 -25.30
N LEU A 142 -15.18 -8.07 -25.07
CA LEU A 142 -14.16 -8.09 -26.12
C LEU A 142 -14.09 -9.45 -26.85
N HIS A 143 -14.50 -10.52 -26.19
CA HIS A 143 -14.60 -11.88 -26.76
C HIS A 143 -16.06 -12.25 -27.07
N CYS A 144 -16.90 -11.23 -27.26
CA CYS A 144 -18.35 -11.38 -27.38
C CYS A 144 -19.00 -12.23 -26.26
N MET A 145 -18.44 -12.19 -25.05
CA MET A 145 -18.94 -12.91 -23.86
C MET A 145 -19.54 -11.98 -22.81
N ALA A 146 -20.32 -12.54 -21.89
CA ALA A 146 -20.93 -11.83 -20.77
C ALA A 146 -20.04 -11.85 -19.51
N SER A 147 -19.99 -10.74 -18.78
CA SER A 147 -19.11 -10.60 -17.61
C SER A 147 -19.59 -11.32 -16.34
N ALA A 148 -20.82 -11.84 -16.30
CA ALA A 148 -21.37 -12.56 -15.16
C ALA A 148 -22.53 -13.50 -15.56
N ALA A 149 -22.64 -14.63 -14.86
CA ALA A 149 -23.76 -15.55 -15.04
C ALA A 149 -25.10 -14.89 -14.63
N GLY A 150 -26.13 -15.09 -15.43
CA GLY A 150 -27.42 -14.42 -15.29
C GLY A 150 -27.48 -13.00 -15.90
N GLU A 151 -26.42 -12.51 -16.54
CA GLU A 151 -26.47 -11.25 -17.29
C GLU A 151 -27.48 -11.33 -18.45
N HIS A 152 -28.24 -10.25 -18.67
CA HIS A 152 -29.24 -10.17 -19.73
C HIS A 152 -28.56 -9.89 -21.08
N PRO A 153 -28.87 -10.60 -22.18
CA PRO A 153 -28.12 -10.50 -23.44
C PRO A 153 -27.99 -9.08 -24.01
N GLU A 154 -28.99 -8.23 -23.84
CA GLU A 154 -28.97 -6.81 -24.24
C GLU A 154 -27.92 -5.99 -23.50
N GLN A 155 -27.54 -6.36 -22.27
CA GLN A 155 -26.46 -5.71 -21.52
C GLN A 155 -25.10 -6.07 -22.13
N THR A 156 -24.90 -7.34 -22.47
CA THR A 156 -23.69 -7.82 -23.15
C THR A 156 -23.55 -7.14 -24.51
N LYS A 157 -24.60 -7.20 -25.35
CA LYS A 157 -24.66 -6.50 -26.64
C LYS A 157 -24.42 -5.00 -26.51
N SER A 158 -24.95 -4.34 -25.46
CA SER A 158 -24.74 -2.91 -25.25
C SER A 158 -23.25 -2.57 -25.06
N ARG A 159 -22.50 -3.39 -24.32
CA ARG A 159 -21.04 -3.22 -24.15
C ARG A 159 -20.28 -3.47 -25.46
N VAL A 160 -20.61 -4.55 -26.17
CA VAL A 160 -20.07 -4.87 -27.51
C VAL A 160 -20.26 -3.69 -28.47
N MET A 161 -21.49 -3.16 -28.58
CA MET A 161 -21.80 -2.05 -29.48
C MET A 161 -21.12 -0.74 -29.08
N ILE A 162 -20.83 -0.51 -27.79
CA ILE A 162 -20.01 0.63 -27.34
C ILE A 162 -18.55 0.48 -27.78
N TRP A 163 -17.96 -0.72 -27.68
CA TRP A 163 -16.61 -0.98 -28.17
C TRP A 163 -16.51 -0.76 -29.68
N MET A 164 -17.41 -1.39 -30.43
CA MET A 164 -17.46 -1.30 -31.88
C MET A 164 -17.66 0.13 -32.38
N GLU A 165 -18.43 0.97 -31.68
CA GLU A 165 -18.58 2.39 -32.05
C GLU A 165 -17.26 3.16 -31.97
N VAL A 166 -16.51 2.98 -30.88
CA VAL A 166 -15.29 3.76 -30.63
C VAL A 166 -14.14 3.23 -31.49
N MET A 167 -14.03 1.91 -31.71
CA MET A 167 -13.06 1.35 -32.63
C MET A 167 -13.35 1.70 -34.10
N TYR A 168 -14.62 1.69 -34.54
CA TYR A 168 -14.96 2.08 -35.91
C TYR A 168 -14.65 3.55 -36.19
N LYS A 169 -15.03 4.43 -35.25
CA LYS A 169 -14.75 5.87 -35.38
C LYS A 169 -13.25 6.18 -35.35
N LEU A 170 -12.46 5.38 -34.64
CA LEU A 170 -11.00 5.47 -34.66
C LEU A 170 -10.41 4.94 -35.97
N SER A 171 -10.95 3.85 -36.54
CA SER A 171 -10.46 3.26 -37.79
C SER A 171 -10.82 4.09 -39.02
N THR A 172 -11.97 4.79 -39.04
CA THR A 172 -12.30 5.79 -40.07
C THR A 172 -11.59 7.13 -39.86
N GLY A 173 -11.28 7.48 -38.61
CA GLY A 173 -10.77 8.81 -38.24
C GLY A 173 -11.85 9.85 -37.95
N GLU A 174 -13.09 9.41 -37.68
CA GLU A 174 -14.11 10.25 -37.04
C GLU A 174 -13.69 10.71 -35.62
N ILE A 175 -12.82 9.94 -34.96
CA ILE A 175 -12.05 10.35 -33.77
C ILE A 175 -10.57 10.03 -33.97
N GLU A 176 -9.69 10.80 -33.31
CA GLU A 176 -8.24 10.67 -33.48
C GLU A 176 -7.60 9.82 -32.36
N PRO A 177 -6.43 9.21 -32.56
CA PRO A 177 -5.77 8.39 -31.54
C PRO A 177 -5.45 9.14 -30.23
N HIS A 178 -5.35 10.47 -30.27
CA HIS A 178 -5.13 11.32 -29.09
C HIS A 178 -6.42 11.73 -28.35
N THR A 179 -7.62 11.32 -28.83
CA THR A 179 -8.87 11.49 -28.09
C THR A 179 -8.79 10.71 -26.77
N LEU A 180 -9.19 11.34 -25.66
CA LEU A 180 -9.07 10.75 -24.33
C LEU A 180 -10.19 9.75 -24.06
N VAL A 181 -9.88 8.64 -23.38
CA VAL A 181 -10.84 7.54 -23.13
C VAL A 181 -12.12 8.05 -22.47
N LYS A 182 -12.02 9.00 -21.51
CA LYS A 182 -13.13 9.68 -20.82
C LYS A 182 -14.12 10.42 -21.74
N ASP A 183 -13.66 10.91 -22.89
CA ASP A 183 -14.42 11.74 -23.83
C ASP A 183 -15.08 10.85 -24.91
N THR A 184 -14.90 9.53 -24.81
CA THR A 184 -15.60 8.48 -25.58
C THR A 184 -16.55 7.68 -24.68
N LYS A 185 -17.40 6.85 -25.29
CA LYS A 185 -18.28 5.91 -24.56
C LYS A 185 -17.50 4.85 -23.75
N LEU A 186 -16.24 4.56 -24.10
CA LEU A 186 -15.37 3.67 -23.30
C LEU A 186 -15.08 4.21 -21.90
N GLY A 187 -15.12 5.52 -21.70
CA GLY A 187 -14.80 6.18 -20.43
C GLY A 187 -15.60 5.64 -19.25
N HIS A 188 -16.85 5.24 -19.45
CA HIS A 188 -17.68 4.62 -18.40
C HIS A 188 -17.69 3.09 -18.45
N LEU A 189 -17.38 2.49 -19.60
CA LEU A 189 -17.36 1.03 -19.78
C LEU A 189 -16.13 0.37 -19.15
N LEU A 190 -14.96 1.01 -19.25
CA LEU A 190 -13.68 0.46 -18.78
C LEU A 190 -13.31 0.91 -17.35
N ALA A 191 -14.14 1.74 -16.72
CA ALA A 191 -13.86 2.41 -15.45
C ALA A 191 -13.79 1.43 -14.27
N SER A 192 -12.64 1.39 -13.60
CA SER A 192 -12.44 0.59 -12.38
C SER A 192 -12.78 1.39 -11.11
N PRO A 193 -13.37 0.79 -10.07
CA PRO A 193 -13.73 1.52 -8.86
C PRO A 193 -12.52 1.89 -7.97
N PRO A 194 -12.47 3.13 -7.46
CA PRO A 194 -12.61 4.39 -8.16
C PRO A 194 -11.23 4.94 -8.57
N ASP A 195 -11.08 5.37 -9.83
CA ASP A 195 -9.92 6.12 -10.37
C ASP A 195 -9.34 7.14 -9.32
N VAL A 196 -8.04 7.22 -9.02
CA VAL A 196 -6.87 7.15 -9.93
C VAL A 196 -5.61 6.57 -9.24
N SER A 197 -5.25 5.31 -9.50
CA SER A 197 -3.84 4.86 -9.57
C SER A 197 -3.73 3.35 -9.92
N GLY A 198 -3.20 3.02 -11.10
CA GLY A 198 -2.66 1.68 -11.39
C GLY A 198 -3.58 0.63 -12.02
N GLY A 199 -4.86 0.92 -12.26
CA GLY A 199 -5.76 0.03 -13.01
C GLY A 199 -5.17 -0.41 -14.37
N SER A 200 -5.50 -1.62 -14.80
CA SER A 200 -4.76 -2.34 -15.87
C SER A 200 -4.98 -1.81 -17.29
N VAL A 201 -5.99 -0.97 -17.47
CA VAL A 201 -6.33 -0.24 -18.70
C VAL A 201 -5.99 1.23 -18.43
N PRO A 202 -5.57 2.03 -19.44
CA PRO A 202 -5.37 3.47 -19.27
C PRO A 202 -6.40 4.13 -18.35
N PRO A 203 -5.94 4.86 -17.31
CA PRO A 203 -6.79 5.78 -16.56
C PRO A 203 -7.54 6.69 -17.53
N ARG A 204 -8.81 7.00 -17.25
CA ARG A 204 -9.74 7.61 -18.22
C ARG A 204 -9.22 8.89 -18.91
N PHE A 205 -8.25 9.59 -18.34
CA PHE A 205 -7.62 10.79 -18.89
C PHE A 205 -6.42 10.54 -19.84
N GLN A 206 -6.07 9.29 -20.14
CA GLN A 206 -5.11 8.93 -21.18
C GLN A 206 -5.79 8.85 -22.57
N PRO A 207 -5.02 8.97 -23.67
CA PRO A 207 -5.52 8.85 -25.04
C PRO A 207 -5.79 7.39 -25.44
N LEU A 208 -6.62 7.17 -26.47
CA LEU A 208 -6.86 5.85 -27.10
C LEU A 208 -5.56 5.20 -27.59
N SER A 209 -4.57 5.97 -28.05
CA SER A 209 -3.25 5.48 -28.44
C SER A 209 -2.50 4.80 -27.30
N TYR A 210 -2.64 5.28 -26.05
CA TYR A 210 -2.08 4.62 -24.87
C TYR A 210 -2.77 3.27 -24.60
N MET A 211 -4.03 3.10 -24.99
CA MET A 211 -4.75 1.83 -24.84
C MET A 211 -4.26 0.78 -25.83
N LEU A 212 -4.12 1.15 -27.10
CA LEU A 212 -3.81 0.22 -28.18
C LEU A 212 -2.31 -0.06 -28.36
N ALA A 213 -1.43 0.81 -27.85
CA ALA A 213 0.03 0.59 -27.84
C ALA A 213 0.73 1.33 -26.66
N PRO A 214 0.50 0.93 -25.40
CA PRO A 214 1.12 1.58 -24.25
C PRO A 214 2.66 1.47 -24.31
N LYS A 215 3.33 2.62 -24.47
CA LYS A 215 4.81 2.76 -24.45
C LYS A 215 5.57 2.10 -25.62
N SER A 216 4.91 1.66 -26.69
CA SER A 216 5.60 0.99 -27.81
C SER A 216 6.59 1.91 -28.52
N GLU A 217 7.80 1.42 -28.75
CA GLU A 217 8.89 2.06 -29.50
C GLU A 217 8.72 1.98 -31.02
N PHE A 218 7.77 1.17 -31.52
CA PHE A 218 7.59 0.94 -32.94
C PHE A 218 7.28 2.24 -33.70
N SER A 219 8.15 2.58 -34.66
CA SER A 219 8.19 3.92 -35.28
C SER A 219 7.05 4.22 -36.27
N ALA A 220 6.23 3.22 -36.63
CA ALA A 220 5.18 3.34 -37.65
C ALA A 220 3.81 2.78 -37.21
N LEU A 221 3.46 2.94 -35.92
CA LEU A 221 2.17 2.54 -35.36
C LEU A 221 0.96 3.10 -36.14
N ASP A 222 0.04 2.22 -36.55
CA ASP A 222 -1.21 2.59 -37.24
C ASP A 222 -2.41 2.18 -36.38
N PHE A 223 -2.75 3.08 -35.45
CA PHE A 223 -3.91 2.94 -34.55
C PHE A 223 -5.24 2.76 -35.30
N ARG A 224 -5.35 3.17 -36.57
CA ARG A 224 -6.59 3.05 -37.35
C ARG A 224 -6.77 1.63 -37.86
N ARG A 225 -5.70 1.01 -38.38
CA ARG A 225 -5.67 -0.42 -38.72
C ARG A 225 -5.86 -1.30 -37.49
N ARG A 226 -5.15 -0.97 -36.40
CA ARG A 226 -5.22 -1.69 -35.13
C ARG A 226 -6.63 -1.69 -34.53
N ALA A 227 -7.35 -0.57 -34.64
CA ALA A 227 -8.77 -0.49 -34.24
C ALA A 227 -9.69 -1.37 -35.11
N LEU A 228 -9.48 -1.44 -36.43
CA LEU A 228 -10.28 -2.34 -37.30
C LEU A 228 -10.00 -3.82 -36.99
N GLY A 229 -8.75 -4.19 -36.71
CA GLY A 229 -8.39 -5.55 -36.30
C GLY A 229 -9.12 -6.00 -35.02
N SER A 230 -9.18 -5.13 -34.01
CA SER A 230 -9.93 -5.40 -32.77
C SER A 230 -11.43 -5.58 -33.02
N MET A 231 -12.01 -4.88 -34.02
CA MET A 231 -13.40 -5.13 -34.44
C MET A 231 -13.60 -6.49 -35.12
N PHE A 232 -12.61 -6.96 -35.89
CA PHE A 232 -12.69 -8.26 -36.55
C PHE A 232 -12.65 -9.40 -35.53
N HIS A 233 -11.87 -9.25 -34.45
CA HIS A 233 -11.84 -10.19 -33.32
C HIS A 233 -13.25 -10.37 -32.71
N VAL A 234 -13.88 -9.27 -32.27
CA VAL A 234 -15.24 -9.32 -31.66
C VAL A 234 -16.28 -9.94 -32.60
N ILE A 235 -16.11 -9.82 -33.93
CA ILE A 235 -16.95 -10.52 -34.91
C ILE A 235 -16.65 -12.01 -34.94
N GLN A 236 -15.38 -12.41 -35.03
CA GLN A 236 -14.94 -13.81 -35.11
C GLN A 236 -15.44 -14.61 -33.90
N ASP A 237 -15.14 -14.16 -32.68
CA ASP A 237 -15.57 -14.78 -31.43
C ASP A 237 -17.09 -14.89 -31.35
N SER A 238 -17.83 -13.90 -31.86
CA SER A 238 -19.29 -13.95 -31.86
C SER A 238 -19.87 -15.11 -32.67
N TYR A 239 -19.10 -15.75 -33.56
CA TYR A 239 -19.48 -16.97 -34.30
C TYR A 239 -18.81 -18.24 -33.75
N ALA A 240 -17.84 -18.13 -32.83
CA ALA A 240 -17.26 -19.26 -32.11
C ALA A 240 -18.25 -19.77 -31.05
N ILE A 241 -18.54 -21.08 -31.06
CA ILE A 241 -19.60 -21.65 -30.21
C ILE A 241 -19.17 -21.68 -28.73
N GLY A 242 -17.87 -21.64 -28.43
CA GLY A 242 -17.36 -21.44 -27.07
C GLY A 242 -17.79 -20.10 -26.46
N HIS A 243 -17.84 -19.05 -27.29
CA HIS A 243 -18.05 -17.66 -26.91
C HIS A 243 -19.53 -17.24 -26.92
N ALA A 244 -20.28 -17.54 -28.00
CA ALA A 244 -21.70 -17.22 -28.10
C ALA A 244 -22.53 -18.32 -28.80
N GLN A 245 -23.67 -18.69 -28.21
CA GLN A 245 -24.60 -19.62 -28.83
C GLN A 245 -25.57 -18.88 -29.77
N ARG A 246 -25.64 -19.31 -31.04
CA ARG A 246 -26.54 -18.74 -32.07
C ARG A 246 -27.59 -19.74 -32.56
N VAL A 247 -28.64 -19.23 -33.21
CA VAL A 247 -29.59 -20.03 -34.00
C VAL A 247 -28.91 -20.51 -35.29
N PRO A 248 -28.68 -21.82 -35.51
CA PRO A 248 -28.22 -22.29 -36.81
C PRO A 248 -29.37 -22.21 -37.83
N LEU A 249 -29.08 -21.64 -38.99
CA LEU A 249 -30.07 -21.32 -40.04
C LEU A 249 -30.29 -22.50 -41.00
N ASN A 250 -29.25 -23.30 -41.26
CA ASN A 250 -29.28 -24.47 -42.15
C ASN A 250 -29.30 -25.80 -41.38
N LYS A 251 -30.22 -25.96 -40.43
CA LYS A 251 -30.37 -27.17 -39.60
C LYS A 251 -30.52 -28.46 -40.41
N GLN A 252 -31.09 -28.40 -41.61
CA GLN A 252 -31.22 -29.55 -42.52
C GLN A 252 -29.87 -30.11 -43.02
N ASP A 253 -28.77 -29.36 -42.82
CA ASP A 253 -27.41 -29.72 -43.26
C ASP A 253 -26.46 -30.10 -42.13
N GLN A 254 -26.97 -30.18 -40.90
CA GLN A 254 -26.28 -30.79 -39.77
C GLN A 254 -26.15 -32.30 -39.97
N ALA A 255 -24.98 -32.84 -39.66
CA ALA A 255 -24.66 -34.28 -39.69
C ALA A 255 -24.68 -34.90 -38.27
N SER A 256 -24.43 -34.10 -37.23
CA SER A 256 -24.55 -34.44 -35.82
C SER A 256 -24.92 -33.20 -35.01
N THR A 257 -25.58 -33.35 -33.86
CA THR A 257 -25.92 -32.26 -32.93
C THR A 257 -25.09 -32.27 -31.64
N ASN A 258 -24.39 -33.37 -31.33
CA ASN A 258 -23.52 -33.48 -30.15
C ASN A 258 -22.39 -34.52 -30.38
N PRO A 259 -21.14 -34.10 -30.68
CA PRO A 259 -20.75 -32.72 -31.02
C PRO A 259 -21.49 -32.24 -32.27
N LEU A 260 -21.65 -30.93 -32.42
CA LEU A 260 -22.27 -30.35 -33.61
C LEU A 260 -21.32 -30.53 -34.82
N THR A 261 -21.83 -31.08 -35.92
CA THR A 261 -21.09 -31.14 -37.19
C THR A 261 -22.03 -30.93 -38.38
N TYR A 262 -21.48 -30.50 -39.51
CA TYR A 262 -22.19 -30.30 -40.77
C TYR A 262 -21.74 -31.30 -41.84
N LYS A 263 -22.56 -31.48 -42.89
CA LYS A 263 -22.21 -32.31 -44.06
C LYS A 263 -20.95 -31.74 -44.74
N PRO A 264 -19.93 -32.56 -45.07
CA PRO A 264 -18.69 -32.08 -45.70
C PRO A 264 -18.92 -31.17 -46.92
N GLY A 265 -18.22 -30.04 -46.96
CA GLY A 265 -18.35 -29.04 -48.02
C GLY A 265 -19.59 -28.13 -47.92
N THR A 266 -20.40 -28.24 -46.85
CA THR A 266 -21.52 -27.32 -46.60
C THR A 266 -21.11 -26.21 -45.65
N ILE A 267 -21.25 -24.96 -46.10
CA ILE A 267 -21.09 -23.79 -45.24
C ILE A 267 -22.19 -23.77 -44.18
N ASP A 268 -21.82 -23.79 -42.91
CA ASP A 268 -22.72 -23.54 -41.79
C ASP A 268 -23.08 -22.04 -41.71
N ARG A 269 -24.33 -21.73 -41.34
CA ARG A 269 -24.85 -20.35 -41.31
C ARG A 269 -25.61 -20.06 -40.03
N TRP A 270 -25.36 -18.90 -39.45
CA TRP A 270 -25.79 -18.57 -38.10
C TRP A 270 -26.56 -17.25 -38.02
N GLY A 271 -27.66 -17.29 -37.27
CA GLY A 271 -28.56 -16.17 -37.06
C GLY A 271 -28.34 -15.50 -35.71
N ALA A 272 -29.45 -15.18 -35.05
CA ALA A 272 -29.46 -14.45 -33.80
C ALA A 272 -28.86 -15.23 -32.62
N ILE A 273 -28.34 -14.47 -31.65
CA ILE A 273 -27.71 -14.96 -30.44
C ILE A 273 -28.79 -15.41 -29.44
N LEU A 274 -28.69 -16.66 -28.99
CA LEU A 274 -29.52 -17.31 -27.99
C LEU A 274 -28.93 -17.21 -26.58
N ASN A 275 -27.60 -17.16 -26.47
CA ASN A 275 -26.87 -16.96 -25.22
C ASN A 275 -25.51 -16.31 -25.50
N PHE A 276 -25.10 -15.36 -24.66
CA PHE A 276 -23.69 -14.95 -24.54
C PHE A 276 -23.11 -15.72 -23.36
N HIS A 277 -22.08 -16.53 -23.58
CA HIS A 277 -21.55 -17.35 -22.50
C HIS A 277 -20.72 -16.54 -21.50
N THR A 278 -20.48 -17.12 -20.34
CA THR A 278 -19.47 -16.66 -19.37
C THR A 278 -18.31 -17.64 -19.36
N TYR A 279 -17.07 -17.15 -19.43
CA TYR A 279 -15.88 -17.99 -19.48
C TYR A 279 -15.70 -18.83 -18.20
N PHE A 280 -15.90 -18.22 -17.03
CA PHE A 280 -15.74 -18.92 -15.76
C PHE A 280 -16.83 -20.00 -15.58
N GLY A 281 -16.40 -21.25 -15.39
CA GLY A 281 -17.26 -22.42 -15.21
C GLY A 281 -17.36 -23.31 -16.46
N GLN A 282 -16.92 -22.82 -17.63
CA GLN A 282 -16.91 -23.61 -18.85
C GLN A 282 -16.01 -24.84 -18.74
N ASN A 283 -16.35 -25.87 -19.51
CA ASN A 283 -15.53 -27.08 -19.64
C ASN A 283 -14.43 -26.84 -20.69
N ASP A 284 -13.18 -26.72 -20.23
CA ASP A 284 -11.99 -26.48 -21.05
C ASP A 284 -11.94 -27.33 -22.34
N SER A 285 -12.34 -28.61 -22.27
CA SER A 285 -12.31 -29.52 -23.43
C SER A 285 -13.42 -29.26 -24.46
N GLN A 286 -14.55 -28.70 -24.03
CA GLN A 286 -15.63 -28.28 -24.93
C GLN A 286 -15.39 -26.86 -25.46
N HIS A 287 -14.83 -25.97 -24.63
CA HIS A 287 -14.39 -24.64 -25.05
C HIS A 287 -13.36 -24.79 -26.18
N ALA A 288 -12.26 -25.52 -25.93
CA ALA A 288 -11.27 -25.82 -26.96
C ALA A 288 -11.88 -26.47 -28.21
N HIS A 289 -12.78 -27.46 -28.10
CA HIS A 289 -13.37 -28.09 -29.28
C HIS A 289 -14.11 -27.09 -30.20
N TYR A 290 -14.70 -26.03 -29.63
CA TYR A 290 -15.48 -25.03 -30.35
C TYR A 290 -14.73 -23.72 -30.66
N ASP A 291 -13.42 -23.71 -30.40
CA ASP A 291 -12.50 -22.57 -30.60
C ASP A 291 -11.33 -22.92 -31.55
N HIS A 292 -11.35 -24.14 -32.12
CA HIS A 292 -10.42 -24.64 -33.15
C HIS A 292 -8.90 -24.62 -32.84
N PRO A 293 -8.39 -24.66 -31.59
CA PRO A 293 -6.96 -24.52 -31.31
C PRO A 293 -6.15 -25.78 -31.70
N SER A 294 -6.79 -26.94 -31.80
CA SER A 294 -6.19 -28.19 -32.29
C SER A 294 -6.18 -28.33 -33.81
N ASP A 295 -6.90 -27.47 -34.52
CA ASP A 295 -7.19 -27.65 -35.94
C ASP A 295 -6.18 -26.86 -36.79
N GLY A 296 -5.74 -27.46 -37.90
CA GLY A 296 -4.84 -26.81 -38.85
C GLY A 296 -5.60 -25.92 -39.82
N ILE A 297 -5.02 -24.76 -40.18
CA ILE A 297 -5.49 -23.98 -41.33
C ILE A 297 -5.36 -24.88 -42.58
N PRO A 298 -6.42 -25.07 -43.40
CA PRO A 298 -6.34 -26.02 -44.51
C PRO A 298 -5.44 -25.58 -45.66
N GLU A 299 -5.38 -24.26 -45.98
CA GLU A 299 -4.52 -23.69 -47.02
C GLU A 299 -3.84 -22.37 -46.54
N PRO A 300 -2.89 -22.44 -45.59
CA PRO A 300 -2.28 -21.23 -44.98
C PRO A 300 -1.49 -20.38 -45.98
N SER A 301 -1.02 -20.98 -47.08
CA SER A 301 -0.36 -20.29 -48.19
C SER A 301 -1.34 -19.63 -49.18
N ASN A 302 -2.65 -19.73 -48.96
CA ASN A 302 -3.69 -19.23 -49.85
C ASN A 302 -4.89 -18.66 -49.07
N LEU A 303 -4.64 -17.71 -48.17
CA LEU A 303 -5.68 -17.11 -47.34
C LEU A 303 -6.78 -16.40 -48.14
N SER A 304 -6.55 -16.06 -49.41
CA SER A 304 -7.61 -15.54 -50.30
C SER A 304 -8.76 -16.53 -50.56
N ASN A 305 -8.49 -17.84 -50.47
CA ASN A 305 -9.47 -18.90 -50.69
C ASN A 305 -10.40 -19.03 -49.47
N LEU A 306 -11.57 -18.39 -49.54
CA LEU A 306 -12.55 -18.44 -48.47
C LEU A 306 -13.20 -19.83 -48.30
N ASP A 307 -13.17 -20.70 -49.31
CA ASP A 307 -13.81 -22.01 -49.21
C ASP A 307 -13.04 -22.99 -48.30
N GLN A 308 -11.79 -22.69 -47.93
CA GLN A 308 -11.06 -23.46 -46.92
C GLN A 308 -11.74 -23.42 -45.55
N TRP A 309 -12.42 -22.31 -45.22
CA TRP A 309 -13.10 -22.13 -43.93
C TRP A 309 -14.42 -22.89 -43.83
N ASN A 310 -14.91 -23.48 -44.93
CA ASN A 310 -16.19 -24.20 -44.98
C ASN A 310 -16.20 -25.53 -44.17
N GLY A 311 -15.06 -25.92 -43.58
CA GLY A 311 -14.93 -27.09 -42.71
C GLY A 311 -14.81 -26.76 -41.21
N LEU A 312 -14.66 -25.49 -40.82
CA LEU A 312 -14.54 -25.04 -39.43
C LEU A 312 -15.78 -24.24 -39.04
N LEU A 313 -16.33 -24.50 -37.85
CA LEU A 313 -17.64 -23.98 -37.45
C LEU A 313 -17.58 -22.47 -37.20
N GLY A 314 -18.54 -21.73 -37.75
CA GLY A 314 -18.62 -20.28 -37.62
C GLY A 314 -17.58 -19.50 -38.44
N CYS A 315 -16.36 -20.04 -38.61
CA CYS A 315 -15.23 -19.40 -39.30
C CYS A 315 -15.59 -18.82 -40.67
N ARG A 316 -16.35 -19.54 -41.51
CA ARG A 316 -16.74 -19.01 -42.82
C ARG A 316 -17.74 -17.85 -42.72
N ASP A 317 -18.74 -17.96 -41.84
CA ASP A 317 -19.73 -16.90 -41.64
C ASP A 317 -19.03 -15.64 -41.07
N ALA A 318 -18.13 -15.82 -40.10
CA ALA A 318 -17.28 -14.76 -39.53
C ALA A 318 -16.45 -14.02 -40.59
N VAL A 319 -15.76 -14.73 -41.50
CA VAL A 319 -14.98 -14.08 -42.56
C VAL A 319 -15.87 -13.35 -43.55
N ASP A 320 -17.00 -13.94 -43.98
CA ASP A 320 -17.97 -13.25 -44.84
C ASP A 320 -18.48 -11.95 -44.17
N LYS A 321 -18.65 -11.93 -42.83
CA LYS A 321 -19.00 -10.72 -42.06
C LYS A 321 -17.85 -9.72 -41.94
N CYS A 322 -16.61 -10.16 -41.73
CA CYS A 322 -15.45 -9.28 -41.68
C CYS A 322 -15.13 -8.66 -43.06
N VAL A 323 -15.36 -9.39 -44.16
CA VAL A 323 -15.31 -8.82 -45.53
C VAL A 323 -16.36 -7.73 -45.70
N ALA A 324 -17.59 -7.93 -45.20
CA ALA A 324 -18.63 -6.91 -45.24
C ALA A 324 -18.25 -5.66 -44.41
N LEU A 325 -17.82 -5.80 -43.16
CA LEU A 325 -17.36 -4.67 -42.33
C LEU A 325 -16.16 -3.95 -42.96
N GLY A 326 -15.16 -4.70 -43.42
CA GLY A 326 -13.97 -4.13 -44.07
C GLY A 326 -14.31 -3.37 -45.36
N THR A 327 -15.32 -3.83 -46.11
CA THR A 327 -15.85 -3.11 -47.29
C THR A 327 -16.60 -1.84 -46.88
N MET A 328 -17.33 -1.84 -45.76
CA MET A 328 -17.95 -0.61 -45.22
C MET A 328 -16.89 0.40 -44.77
N TRP A 329 -15.82 -0.06 -44.13
CA TRP A 329 -14.67 0.75 -43.74
C TRP A 329 -13.92 1.33 -44.96
N SER A 330 -13.53 0.51 -45.94
CA SER A 330 -12.78 0.95 -47.12
C SER A 330 -13.60 1.83 -48.09
N THR A 331 -14.93 1.86 -47.94
CA THR A 331 -15.82 2.81 -48.64
C THR A 331 -16.21 4.04 -47.80
N GLY A 332 -15.69 4.17 -46.58
CA GLY A 332 -15.94 5.34 -45.72
C GLY A 332 -17.38 5.47 -45.24
N ARG A 333 -18.09 4.36 -45.07
CA ARG A 333 -19.49 4.33 -44.60
C ARG A 333 -19.58 4.88 -43.17
N SER A 334 -20.55 5.74 -42.89
CA SER A 334 -20.75 6.32 -41.55
C SER A 334 -21.21 5.30 -40.51
N TRP A 335 -20.87 5.55 -39.24
CA TRP A 335 -21.36 4.77 -38.12
C TRP A 335 -22.90 4.79 -38.02
N ASP A 336 -23.49 5.98 -37.93
CA ASP A 336 -24.94 6.20 -37.92
C ASP A 336 -25.49 6.42 -39.35
N GLY A 337 -26.70 5.92 -39.62
CA GLY A 337 -27.40 6.03 -40.91
C GLY A 337 -28.39 4.87 -41.12
N ASP A 338 -29.34 5.01 -42.06
CA ASP A 338 -30.34 3.96 -42.36
C ASP A 338 -29.72 2.69 -42.94
N ASP A 339 -28.52 2.79 -43.53
CA ASP A 339 -27.65 1.68 -43.93
C ASP A 339 -26.25 1.75 -43.26
N GLY A 340 -26.10 2.56 -42.21
CA GLY A 340 -24.84 2.79 -41.50
C GLY A 340 -24.33 1.56 -40.73
N VAL A 341 -23.03 1.56 -40.40
CA VAL A 341 -22.34 0.38 -39.82
C VAL A 341 -22.97 -0.09 -38.50
N LYS A 342 -23.44 0.83 -37.67
CA LYS A 342 -24.19 0.52 -36.44
C LYS A 342 -25.39 -0.40 -36.70
N ARG A 343 -26.11 -0.20 -37.81
CA ARG A 343 -27.27 -1.02 -38.18
C ARG A 343 -26.84 -2.44 -38.55
N PHE A 344 -25.81 -2.56 -39.39
CA PHE A 344 -25.24 -3.85 -39.79
C PHE A 344 -24.77 -4.66 -38.56
N LEU A 345 -24.06 -4.02 -37.64
CA LEU A 345 -23.64 -4.67 -36.40
C LEU A 345 -24.83 -5.04 -35.50
N ASP A 346 -25.83 -4.15 -35.35
CA ASP A 346 -27.02 -4.39 -34.52
C ASP A 346 -27.95 -5.48 -35.06
N GLN A 347 -28.11 -5.58 -36.39
CA GLN A 347 -29.13 -6.41 -37.05
C GLN A 347 -28.58 -7.66 -37.74
N ASP A 348 -27.35 -7.61 -38.29
CA ASP A 348 -26.78 -8.69 -39.10
C ASP A 348 -25.63 -9.43 -38.40
N ILE A 349 -24.99 -8.83 -37.37
CA ILE A 349 -23.92 -9.46 -36.57
C ILE A 349 -24.39 -9.85 -35.17
N PHE A 350 -24.91 -8.91 -34.38
CA PHE A 350 -25.31 -9.13 -32.99
C PHE A 350 -26.83 -9.11 -32.74
N PRO A 351 -27.74 -9.55 -33.64
CA PRO A 351 -29.16 -9.63 -33.29
C PRO A 351 -29.36 -10.67 -32.17
N ILE A 352 -30.20 -10.34 -31.20
CA ILE A 352 -30.58 -11.23 -30.08
C ILE A 352 -31.90 -11.91 -30.46
N ASP A 353 -32.02 -13.21 -30.22
CA ASP A 353 -33.27 -13.93 -30.49
C ASP A 353 -34.34 -13.61 -29.44
N LYS A 354 -35.62 -13.64 -29.83
CA LYS A 354 -36.77 -13.48 -28.93
C LYS A 354 -36.84 -14.56 -27.84
N ASP A 355 -36.25 -15.73 -28.06
CA ASP A 355 -36.17 -16.84 -27.11
C ASP A 355 -34.79 -16.90 -26.41
N ALA A 356 -33.97 -15.86 -26.53
CA ALA A 356 -32.66 -15.79 -25.89
C ALA A 356 -32.74 -15.85 -24.35
N THR A 357 -31.65 -16.30 -23.75
CA THR A 357 -31.56 -16.64 -22.33
C THR A 357 -30.45 -15.84 -21.64
N PRO A 358 -30.54 -15.61 -20.30
CA PRO A 358 -29.45 -15.01 -19.55
C PRO A 358 -28.16 -15.83 -19.60
N ALA A 359 -27.02 -15.14 -19.54
CA ALA A 359 -25.68 -15.71 -19.70
C ALA A 359 -25.39 -16.88 -18.75
N ASN A 360 -24.66 -17.88 -19.24
CA ASN A 360 -24.20 -19.03 -18.45
C ASN A 360 -22.97 -19.73 -19.08
N ASP A 361 -22.47 -20.76 -18.42
CA ASP A 361 -21.29 -21.55 -18.75
C ASP A 361 -21.60 -22.85 -19.53
N HIS A 362 -22.86 -23.11 -19.91
CA HIS A 362 -23.28 -24.40 -20.47
C HIS A 362 -23.23 -24.45 -22.01
N MET A 363 -22.08 -24.84 -22.57
CA MET A 363 -21.91 -25.10 -24.01
C MET A 363 -22.68 -26.35 -24.47
N GLY A 364 -23.94 -26.18 -24.87
CA GLY A 364 -24.76 -27.27 -25.43
C GLY A 364 -26.10 -26.82 -26.01
N ILE A 365 -26.52 -27.47 -27.11
CA ILE A 365 -27.78 -27.18 -27.81
C ILE A 365 -29.00 -27.79 -27.07
N ASP A 366 -28.77 -28.81 -26.24
CA ASP A 366 -29.82 -29.54 -25.49
C ASP A 366 -30.48 -28.71 -24.37
N SER A 367 -29.87 -27.58 -23.96
CA SER A 367 -30.33 -26.69 -22.89
C SER A 367 -31.78 -26.20 -23.07
N LEU A 368 -32.21 -26.03 -24.33
CA LEU A 368 -33.55 -25.56 -24.69
C LEU A 368 -34.69 -26.50 -24.25
N GLN A 369 -34.44 -27.79 -24.01
CA GLN A 369 -35.52 -28.70 -23.58
C GLN A 369 -35.88 -28.54 -22.09
N ALA A 370 -34.93 -28.17 -21.23
CA ALA A 370 -35.16 -28.08 -19.78
C ALA A 370 -36.08 -26.90 -19.41
N ALA A 371 -35.84 -25.73 -20.02
CA ALA A 371 -36.59 -24.49 -19.74
C ALA A 371 -38.10 -24.60 -20.04
N SER A 372 -38.51 -25.54 -20.91
CA SER A 372 -39.92 -25.75 -21.27
C SER A 372 -40.82 -26.22 -20.11
N LYS A 373 -40.26 -26.89 -19.09
CA LYS A 373 -41.04 -27.61 -18.07
C LYS A 373 -41.40 -26.82 -16.80
N GLN A 374 -40.80 -25.66 -16.55
CA GLN A 374 -41.08 -24.85 -15.35
C GLN A 374 -42.18 -23.78 -15.51
N LYS A 375 -42.83 -23.66 -16.69
CA LYS A 375 -43.90 -22.66 -16.91
C LYS A 375 -45.28 -23.00 -16.32
N ASN A 376 -45.46 -24.17 -15.70
CA ASN A 376 -46.77 -24.65 -15.21
C ASN A 376 -46.89 -24.72 -13.67
N THR A 377 -46.85 -23.58 -12.98
CA THR A 377 -47.42 -23.42 -11.62
C THR A 377 -47.93 -22.00 -11.36
N SER A 378 -49.16 -21.75 -11.84
CA SER A 378 -50.13 -20.69 -11.49
C SER A 378 -49.65 -19.40 -10.77
N ALA A 379 -49.81 -18.26 -11.44
CA ALA A 379 -49.38 -16.94 -10.98
C ALA A 379 -50.35 -16.19 -10.03
N GLU A 380 -51.31 -16.88 -9.39
CA GLU A 380 -52.42 -16.21 -8.68
C GLU A 380 -52.18 -15.93 -7.19
N GLY A 381 -51.15 -16.52 -6.56
CA GLY A 381 -50.88 -16.36 -5.12
C GLY A 381 -50.13 -15.09 -4.68
N ARG A 382 -49.74 -14.20 -5.60
CA ARG A 382 -48.73 -13.14 -5.32
C ARG A 382 -49.24 -11.70 -5.18
N ARG A 383 -50.55 -11.44 -5.25
CA ARG A 383 -51.08 -10.04 -5.30
C ARG A 383 -51.61 -9.45 -3.99
N GLU A 384 -51.72 -10.22 -2.90
CA GLU A 384 -52.19 -9.73 -1.59
C GLU A 384 -51.10 -9.67 -0.50
N ALA A 385 -49.88 -10.14 -0.78
CA ALA A 385 -48.79 -10.23 0.21
C ALA A 385 -47.92 -8.95 0.35
N LEU A 386 -48.29 -7.85 -0.30
CA LEU A 386 -47.43 -6.65 -0.46
C LEU A 386 -47.65 -5.53 0.59
N THR A 387 -48.49 -5.77 1.61
CA THR A 387 -48.84 -4.75 2.63
C THR A 387 -48.64 -5.21 4.08
N SER A 388 -48.04 -6.39 4.33
CA SER A 388 -47.67 -6.79 5.69
C SER A 388 -46.50 -7.78 5.76
N ARG A 389 -45.28 -7.25 5.96
CA ARG A 389 -44.17 -7.93 6.67
C ARG A 389 -42.98 -7.00 6.90
N ASP A 390 -43.04 -6.25 8.00
CA ASP A 390 -41.83 -5.77 8.64
C ASP A 390 -40.97 -6.93 9.18
N SER A 391 -39.67 -6.68 9.23
CA SER A 391 -38.69 -7.29 10.14
C SER A 391 -38.92 -8.76 10.57
N LYS A 392 -38.47 -9.72 9.74
CA LYS A 392 -37.73 -10.89 10.25
C LYS A 392 -36.44 -11.02 9.46
N GLY A 393 -35.31 -10.94 10.15
CA GLY A 393 -34.01 -10.72 9.52
C GLY A 393 -33.45 -11.94 8.80
N ALA A 394 -32.77 -11.69 7.68
CA ALA A 394 -31.58 -12.48 7.38
C ALA A 394 -30.54 -12.21 8.47
N ALA A 395 -29.87 -13.25 8.97
CA ALA A 395 -28.71 -13.06 9.84
C ALA A 395 -27.62 -12.36 9.04
N GLN A 396 -27.13 -11.22 9.52
CA GLN A 396 -25.92 -10.62 8.98
C GLN A 396 -24.74 -11.51 9.38
N VAL A 397 -24.06 -12.11 8.42
CA VAL A 397 -22.81 -12.84 8.67
C VAL A 397 -21.74 -11.82 9.11
N MET A 398 -20.84 -12.22 10.01
CA MET A 398 -19.73 -11.36 10.45
C MET A 398 -18.91 -10.85 9.26
N ALA A 399 -18.49 -9.59 9.32
CA ALA A 399 -17.50 -9.06 8.39
C ALA A 399 -16.09 -9.55 8.77
N PRO A 400 -15.24 -9.98 7.82
CA PRO A 400 -13.87 -10.39 8.15
C PRO A 400 -13.08 -9.31 8.87
N PHE A 401 -12.32 -9.70 9.89
CA PHE A 401 -11.43 -8.84 10.67
C PHE A 401 -10.10 -9.57 10.93
N LEU A 402 -9.11 -8.90 11.50
CA LEU A 402 -7.79 -9.49 11.77
C LEU A 402 -7.32 -9.23 13.19
N VAL A 403 -6.55 -10.18 13.73
CA VAL A 403 -5.89 -10.08 15.04
C VAL A 403 -4.48 -10.66 14.92
N ASN A 404 -3.47 -9.89 15.33
CA ASN A 404 -2.05 -10.25 15.19
C ASN A 404 -1.63 -10.68 13.76
N GLY A 405 -2.24 -10.06 12.74
CA GLY A 405 -2.03 -10.39 11.32
C GLY A 405 -2.75 -11.65 10.81
N ASN A 406 -3.53 -12.35 11.65
CA ASN A 406 -4.30 -13.52 11.25
C ASN A 406 -5.67 -13.12 10.66
N LYS A 407 -6.03 -13.66 9.49
CA LYS A 407 -7.33 -13.43 8.84
C LYS A 407 -8.43 -14.24 9.52
N VAL A 408 -9.42 -13.57 10.10
CA VAL A 408 -10.65 -14.21 10.60
C VAL A 408 -11.73 -14.08 9.55
N VAL A 409 -11.98 -15.16 8.81
CA VAL A 409 -13.19 -15.35 8.00
C VAL A 409 -14.15 -16.23 8.79
N PRO A 410 -15.43 -15.89 8.96
CA PRO A 410 -16.36 -16.68 9.77
C PRO A 410 -16.61 -18.10 9.24
N GLU A 411 -16.39 -18.30 7.94
CA GLU A 411 -16.57 -19.56 7.21
C GLU A 411 -15.36 -20.50 7.36
N ASP A 412 -14.17 -19.95 7.63
CA ASP A 412 -12.93 -20.70 7.92
C ASP A 412 -12.81 -21.10 9.41
N LEU A 413 -13.72 -20.62 10.27
CA LEU A 413 -13.72 -20.97 11.68
C LEU A 413 -14.08 -22.46 11.88
N PRO A 414 -13.49 -23.16 12.86
CA PRO A 414 -13.86 -24.54 13.16
C PRO A 414 -15.37 -24.68 13.37
N SER A 415 -15.96 -25.75 12.83
CA SER A 415 -17.41 -26.03 12.92
C SER A 415 -17.95 -26.17 14.36
N TYR A 416 -17.05 -26.17 15.35
CA TYR A 416 -17.33 -25.96 16.76
C TYR A 416 -16.67 -24.65 17.25
N VAL A 417 -17.30 -23.50 16.96
CA VAL A 417 -17.05 -22.27 17.74
C VAL A 417 -17.87 -22.38 19.05
N PRO A 418 -17.24 -22.33 20.24
CA PRO A 418 -17.98 -22.34 21.50
C PRO A 418 -18.98 -21.19 21.59
N ARG A 419 -20.23 -21.49 21.93
CA ARG A 419 -21.29 -20.48 22.07
C ARG A 419 -21.21 -19.69 23.39
N THR A 420 -20.32 -20.10 24.29
CA THR A 420 -20.10 -19.60 25.65
C THR A 420 -18.62 -19.32 25.90
N ALA A 421 -18.32 -18.37 26.80
CA ALA A 421 -16.98 -18.07 27.29
C ALA A 421 -16.62 -18.94 28.53
N GLU A 422 -16.82 -20.25 28.44
CA GLU A 422 -16.55 -21.20 29.54
C GLU A 422 -15.04 -21.46 29.78
N LYS A 423 -14.19 -21.09 28.80
CA LYS A 423 -12.76 -21.46 28.77
C LYS A 423 -11.81 -20.29 28.46
N THR A 424 -12.31 -19.07 28.48
CA THR A 424 -11.52 -17.85 28.26
C THR A 424 -12.23 -16.66 28.87
N ASP A 425 -11.47 -15.75 29.45
CA ASP A 425 -11.93 -14.44 29.91
C ASP A 425 -12.07 -13.42 28.76
N PHE A 426 -11.75 -13.80 27.51
CA PHE A 426 -11.59 -12.87 26.40
C PHE A 426 -12.51 -13.17 25.21
N ILE A 427 -13.16 -12.12 24.70
CA ILE A 427 -14.17 -12.19 23.64
C ILE A 427 -13.93 -11.13 22.57
N LEU A 428 -14.54 -11.35 21.41
CA LEU A 428 -14.53 -10.45 20.26
C LEU A 428 -15.97 -10.01 20.01
N VAL A 429 -16.22 -8.70 20.07
CA VAL A 429 -17.53 -8.10 19.83
C VAL A 429 -17.46 -7.31 18.52
N GLN A 430 -18.24 -7.70 17.52
CA GLN A 430 -18.37 -6.92 16.28
C GLN A 430 -19.69 -6.14 16.29
N THR A 431 -19.67 -4.88 15.85
CA THR A 431 -20.84 -3.99 15.82
C THR A 431 -21.19 -3.53 14.40
N LYS A 432 -22.43 -3.10 14.20
CA LYS A 432 -22.94 -2.71 12.86
C LYS A 432 -22.41 -1.35 12.38
N ARG A 433 -21.90 -0.54 13.30
CA ARG A 433 -21.27 0.78 13.14
C ARG A 433 -20.26 1.00 14.28
N PRO A 434 -19.36 2.00 14.21
CA PRO A 434 -18.53 2.38 15.35
C PRO A 434 -19.38 2.67 16.60
N LEU A 435 -18.89 2.26 17.77
CA LEU A 435 -19.60 2.43 19.04
C LEU A 435 -19.65 3.89 19.49
N ASP A 436 -20.85 4.44 19.66
CA ASP A 436 -21.06 5.72 20.34
C ASP A 436 -20.86 5.61 21.87
N PRO A 437 -20.65 6.73 22.60
CA PRO A 437 -20.43 6.73 24.05
C PRO A 437 -21.51 5.99 24.87
N SER A 438 -22.78 6.04 24.47
CA SER A 438 -23.87 5.34 25.16
C SER A 438 -23.81 3.83 24.91
N GLN A 439 -23.44 3.41 23.70
CA GLN A 439 -23.26 2.00 23.33
C GLN A 439 -22.04 1.37 24.01
N LYS A 440 -20.93 2.12 24.18
CA LYS A 440 -19.77 1.68 24.98
C LYS A 440 -20.18 1.43 26.42
N ASN A 441 -20.89 2.39 27.03
CA ASN A 441 -21.34 2.27 28.42
C ASN A 441 -22.44 1.21 28.61
N ASP A 442 -23.24 0.90 27.58
CA ASP A 442 -24.22 -0.19 27.59
C ASP A 442 -23.61 -1.59 27.35
N ILE A 443 -22.46 -1.69 26.66
CA ILE A 443 -21.62 -2.90 26.66
C ILE A 443 -21.02 -3.10 28.06
N VAL A 444 -20.42 -2.07 28.65
CA VAL A 444 -19.76 -2.19 29.96
C VAL A 444 -20.73 -2.59 31.08
N LYS A 445 -22.01 -2.20 30.97
CA LYS A 445 -23.08 -2.65 31.87
C LYS A 445 -23.36 -4.16 31.88
N THR A 446 -22.88 -4.95 30.92
CA THR A 446 -23.01 -6.43 30.96
C THR A 446 -21.92 -7.12 31.76
N GLY A 447 -20.92 -6.37 32.26
CA GLY A 447 -19.68 -6.91 32.83
C GLY A 447 -18.53 -7.03 31.82
N ALA A 448 -18.74 -6.63 30.56
CA ALA A 448 -17.68 -6.54 29.56
C ALA A 448 -16.73 -5.35 29.83
N GLN A 449 -15.47 -5.50 29.43
CA GLN A 449 -14.46 -4.46 29.50
C GLN A 449 -13.80 -4.32 28.13
N LEU A 450 -13.85 -3.15 27.51
CA LEU A 450 -13.22 -2.91 26.20
C LEU A 450 -11.70 -2.85 26.35
N ILE A 451 -10.94 -3.54 25.49
CA ILE A 451 -9.45 -3.61 25.52
C ILE A 451 -8.80 -2.93 24.31
N GLU A 452 -9.11 -3.36 23.07
CA GLU A 452 -8.48 -2.86 21.85
C GLU A 452 -9.48 -2.83 20.67
N TYR A 453 -9.39 -1.83 19.79
CA TYR A 453 -10.08 -1.80 18.51
C TYR A 453 -9.25 -2.49 17.42
N LEU A 454 -9.85 -3.50 16.78
CA LEU A 454 -9.20 -4.40 15.82
C LEU A 454 -9.50 -4.04 14.35
N GLY A 455 -10.21 -2.94 14.09
CA GLY A 455 -10.74 -2.60 12.77
C GLY A 455 -12.10 -3.24 12.49
N ASN A 456 -12.74 -2.83 11.38
CA ASN A 456 -14.06 -3.32 10.93
C ASN A 456 -15.15 -3.41 12.01
N ASN A 457 -15.22 -2.41 12.89
CA ASN A 457 -16.17 -2.38 14.02
C ASN A 457 -16.02 -3.57 15.00
N THR A 458 -14.87 -4.25 15.02
CA THR A 458 -14.55 -5.35 15.95
C THR A 458 -13.70 -4.86 17.11
N TYR A 459 -14.08 -5.26 18.33
CA TYR A 459 -13.43 -4.89 19.58
C TYR A 459 -13.02 -6.14 20.36
N LEU A 460 -11.77 -6.19 20.83
CA LEU A 460 -11.32 -7.15 21.83
C LEU A 460 -11.83 -6.71 23.20
N CYS A 461 -12.48 -7.61 23.94
CA CYS A 461 -13.05 -7.32 25.25
C CYS A 461 -12.66 -8.41 26.28
N ARG A 462 -12.55 -8.04 27.56
CA ARG A 462 -12.60 -8.99 28.67
C ARG A 462 -14.05 -9.22 29.08
N TYR A 463 -14.44 -10.45 29.41
CA TYR A 463 -15.78 -10.85 29.80
C TYR A 463 -15.73 -12.13 30.65
N GLU A 464 -15.73 -11.96 31.97
CA GLU A 464 -15.74 -13.07 32.95
C GLU A 464 -17.05 -13.94 32.91
N PRO A 465 -18.25 -13.42 32.57
CA PRO A 465 -19.44 -14.25 32.47
C PRO A 465 -19.42 -15.23 31.29
N HIS A 466 -19.70 -16.51 31.53
CA HIS A 466 -19.68 -17.53 30.47
C HIS A 466 -20.83 -17.41 29.44
N ASP A 467 -21.94 -16.76 29.79
CA ASP A 467 -23.09 -16.57 28.88
C ASP A 467 -22.95 -15.30 28.06
N LEU A 468 -22.81 -15.46 26.74
CA LEU A 468 -22.67 -14.36 25.77
C LEU A 468 -24.01 -13.75 25.33
N GLN A 469 -25.15 -14.32 25.72
CA GLN A 469 -26.46 -13.86 25.26
C GLN A 469 -26.79 -12.40 25.65
N PRO A 470 -26.44 -11.87 26.85
CA PRO A 470 -26.68 -10.47 27.21
C PRO A 470 -25.96 -9.43 26.33
N LEU A 471 -24.94 -9.85 25.58
CA LEU A 471 -24.32 -9.05 24.53
C LEU A 471 -24.96 -9.30 23.16
N ARG A 472 -25.24 -10.57 22.79
CA ARG A 472 -25.90 -10.91 21.50
C ARG A 472 -27.32 -10.33 21.35
N ASP A 473 -28.03 -10.09 22.46
CA ASP A 473 -29.36 -9.47 22.45
C ASP A 473 -29.35 -7.96 22.10
N LYS A 474 -28.18 -7.30 22.11
CA LYS A 474 -28.07 -5.86 21.84
C LYS A 474 -28.16 -5.56 20.35
N THR A 475 -29.16 -4.77 19.95
CA THR A 475 -29.54 -4.56 18.54
C THR A 475 -28.46 -3.93 17.66
N TYR A 476 -27.46 -3.25 18.23
CA TYR A 476 -26.33 -2.63 17.53
C TYR A 476 -25.11 -3.57 17.38
N ILE A 477 -25.04 -4.64 18.16
CA ILE A 477 -24.05 -5.72 17.99
C ILE A 477 -24.43 -6.57 16.76
N LEU A 478 -23.41 -7.04 16.06
CA LEU A 478 -23.49 -7.93 14.89
C LEU A 478 -23.27 -9.39 15.31
N GLU A 479 -22.21 -9.68 16.05
CA GLU A 479 -21.91 -11.00 16.63
C GLU A 479 -20.98 -10.86 17.85
N VAL A 480 -20.93 -11.91 18.67
CA VAL A 480 -20.01 -12.08 19.80
C VAL A 480 -19.37 -13.46 19.74
N SER A 481 -18.05 -13.54 19.57
CA SER A 481 -17.29 -14.80 19.59
C SER A 481 -16.24 -14.79 20.70
N ILE A 482 -15.67 -15.96 21.02
CA ILE A 482 -14.53 -16.04 21.96
C ILE A 482 -13.23 -15.63 21.27
N TYR A 483 -12.24 -15.16 22.03
CA TYR A 483 -10.90 -14.91 21.51
C TYR A 483 -10.17 -16.24 21.25
N LEU A 484 -10.00 -16.61 19.98
CA LEU A 484 -9.47 -17.90 19.58
C LEU A 484 -7.94 -17.97 19.73
N ARG A 485 -7.45 -19.05 20.36
CA ARG A 485 -6.02 -19.36 20.56
C ARG A 485 -5.21 -19.32 19.26
N GLU A 486 -5.82 -19.70 18.15
CA GLU A 486 -5.24 -19.70 16.81
C GLU A 486 -4.81 -18.29 16.34
N LEU A 487 -5.34 -17.23 16.97
CA LEU A 487 -5.07 -15.83 16.65
C LEU A 487 -3.92 -15.22 17.47
N LYS A 488 -3.40 -15.92 18.48
CA LYS A 488 -2.39 -15.36 19.41
C LYS A 488 -0.99 -15.26 18.79
N SER A 489 -0.57 -16.22 17.98
CA SER A 489 0.74 -16.15 17.29
C SER A 489 0.66 -15.25 16.05
N THR A 490 1.65 -14.39 15.81
CA THR A 490 1.69 -13.57 14.59
C THR A 490 1.88 -14.41 13.32
N ILE A 491 1.37 -13.92 12.20
CA ILE A 491 1.55 -14.58 10.89
C ILE A 491 3.02 -14.69 10.48
N ALA A 492 3.86 -13.74 10.88
CA ALA A 492 5.31 -13.78 10.66
C ALA A 492 6.00 -14.92 11.44
N LEU A 493 5.66 -15.11 12.72
CA LEU A 493 6.20 -16.19 13.54
C LEU A 493 5.74 -17.57 13.04
N LYS A 494 4.47 -17.71 12.63
CA LYS A 494 3.98 -18.96 12.00
C LYS A 494 4.79 -19.28 10.74
N LYS A 495 4.87 -18.34 9.80
CA LYS A 495 5.61 -18.51 8.55
C LYS A 495 7.09 -18.84 8.78
N ALA A 496 7.74 -18.24 9.78
CA ALA A 496 9.13 -18.56 10.11
C ALA A 496 9.30 -20.03 10.55
N ILE A 497 8.36 -20.55 11.34
CA ILE A 497 8.35 -21.96 11.79
C ILE A 497 7.96 -22.93 10.66
N ASP A 498 7.09 -22.50 9.73
CA ASP A 498 6.63 -23.31 8.60
C ASP A 498 7.64 -23.36 7.43
N ASP A 499 8.38 -22.28 7.16
CA ASP A 499 9.41 -22.20 6.11
C ASP A 499 10.72 -22.91 6.48
N GLU A 500 10.96 -23.17 7.77
CA GLU A 500 12.22 -23.72 8.30
C GLU A 500 12.03 -25.09 8.98
N ASN A 501 13.10 -25.87 9.10
CA ASN A 501 13.00 -27.34 9.27
C ASN A 501 12.79 -27.77 10.74
N VAL A 502 11.90 -27.06 11.46
CA VAL A 502 11.32 -27.29 12.82
C VAL A 502 12.34 -27.35 13.99
N LYS A 503 13.64 -27.43 13.72
CA LYS A 503 14.68 -27.79 14.71
C LYS A 503 15.49 -26.64 15.30
N GLU A 504 15.18 -25.40 14.99
CA GLU A 504 15.86 -24.22 15.56
C GLU A 504 15.08 -23.62 16.73
N ASP A 505 15.80 -22.88 17.58
CA ASP A 505 15.25 -22.23 18.77
C ASP A 505 14.96 -20.75 18.48
N TYR A 506 13.72 -20.35 18.73
CA TYR A 506 13.18 -19.02 18.46
C TYR A 506 13.14 -18.21 19.75
N VAL A 507 13.73 -17.01 19.74
CA VAL A 507 13.49 -16.01 20.79
C VAL A 507 12.13 -15.37 20.52
N VAL A 508 11.20 -15.44 21.48
CA VAL A 508 9.84 -14.89 21.35
C VAL A 508 9.43 -14.06 22.57
N ASP A 509 8.63 -13.03 22.32
CA ASP A 509 7.98 -12.20 23.34
C ASP A 509 6.52 -12.65 23.51
N CYS A 510 6.20 -13.23 24.66
CA CYS A 510 4.82 -13.53 25.07
C CYS A 510 4.20 -12.28 25.70
N ILE A 511 3.47 -11.50 24.91
CA ILE A 511 2.78 -10.28 25.34
C ILE A 511 1.46 -10.67 26.03
N LEU A 512 1.21 -10.13 27.21
CA LEU A 512 0.07 -10.48 28.05
C LEU A 512 -1.14 -9.57 27.81
N HIS A 513 -2.34 -10.05 28.12
CA HIS A 513 -3.52 -9.18 28.20
C HIS A 513 -3.39 -8.23 29.39
N GLN A 514 -3.71 -6.95 29.20
CA GLN A 514 -3.73 -5.97 30.29
C GLN A 514 -4.99 -6.14 31.13
N ALA A 515 -4.89 -6.91 32.22
CA ALA A 515 -5.96 -7.11 33.19
C ALA A 515 -5.39 -7.15 34.63
N PRO A 516 -6.14 -6.70 35.66
CA PRO A 516 -5.63 -6.58 37.03
C PRO A 516 -5.04 -7.85 37.66
N ASN A 517 -5.48 -9.02 37.19
CA ASN A 517 -5.05 -10.33 37.70
C ASN A 517 -3.99 -11.01 36.82
N ILE A 518 -3.49 -10.35 35.77
CA ILE A 518 -2.47 -10.89 34.85
C ILE A 518 -1.15 -10.15 35.08
N ILE A 519 -0.27 -10.73 35.89
CA ILE A 519 1.04 -10.19 36.22
C ILE A 519 2.12 -11.12 35.69
N ALA A 520 3.03 -10.61 34.85
CA ALA A 520 4.05 -11.41 34.16
C ALA A 520 4.85 -12.34 35.09
N ARG A 521 5.27 -11.83 36.26
CA ARG A 521 5.99 -12.61 37.28
C ARG A 521 5.18 -13.77 37.89
N GLN A 522 3.85 -13.70 37.89
CA GLN A 522 2.98 -14.76 38.40
C GLN A 522 2.70 -15.84 37.35
N VAL A 523 2.60 -15.47 36.07
CA VAL A 523 2.36 -16.41 34.96
C VAL A 523 3.63 -17.01 34.36
N ALA A 524 4.81 -16.43 34.63
CA ALA A 524 6.09 -16.88 34.08
C ALA A 524 6.36 -18.39 34.24
N ALA A 525 6.03 -18.98 35.39
CA ALA A 525 6.23 -20.43 35.61
C ALA A 525 5.37 -21.30 34.66
N GLN A 526 4.17 -20.86 34.31
CA GLN A 526 3.29 -21.56 33.35
C GLN A 526 3.78 -21.38 31.90
N ILE A 527 4.42 -20.25 31.60
CA ILE A 527 5.10 -20.01 30.32
C ILE A 527 6.34 -20.90 30.21
N ALA A 528 7.14 -21.04 31.29
CA ALA A 528 8.28 -21.95 31.34
C ALA A 528 7.86 -23.41 31.12
N GLU A 529 6.81 -23.87 31.81
CA GLU A 529 6.25 -25.22 31.67
C GLU A 529 5.75 -25.50 30.24
N ALA A 530 5.01 -24.56 29.64
CA ALA A 530 4.50 -24.69 28.28
C ALA A 530 5.62 -24.65 27.20
N ALA A 531 6.65 -23.82 27.40
CA ALA A 531 7.83 -23.76 26.53
C ALA A 531 8.84 -24.89 26.78
N GLN A 532 8.74 -25.60 27.92
CA GLN A 532 9.70 -26.60 28.41
C GLN A 532 11.11 -26.05 28.64
N VAL A 533 11.21 -24.88 29.26
CA VAL A 533 12.46 -24.22 29.66
C VAL A 533 12.60 -24.11 31.18
N ASP A 534 13.79 -23.76 31.67
CA ASP A 534 13.96 -23.40 33.08
C ASP A 534 13.32 -22.01 33.36
N PRO A 535 12.54 -21.83 34.45
CA PRO A 535 12.03 -20.52 34.85
C PRO A 535 13.10 -19.44 35.05
N ASP A 536 14.35 -19.81 35.40
CA ASP A 536 15.45 -18.86 35.57
C ASP A 536 16.03 -18.35 34.23
N ASP A 537 15.75 -19.01 33.09
CA ASP A 537 16.12 -18.56 31.74
C ASP A 537 15.14 -17.50 31.16
N LEU A 538 14.08 -17.12 31.90
CA LEU A 538 13.04 -16.21 31.42
C LEU A 538 13.37 -14.71 31.64
N GLU A 539 13.30 -13.92 30.56
CA GLU A 539 13.37 -12.46 30.63
C GLU A 539 11.97 -11.88 30.97
N ILE A 540 11.64 -11.84 32.26
CA ILE A 540 10.37 -11.33 32.79
C ILE A 540 10.35 -9.79 32.80
N SER A 541 9.44 -9.21 32.01
CA SER A 541 9.13 -7.77 31.95
C SER A 541 7.86 -7.43 32.74
N SER A 542 7.33 -6.21 32.65
CA SER A 542 6.08 -5.80 33.30
C SER A 542 4.84 -6.45 32.66
N ASN A 543 4.66 -6.29 31.35
CA ASN A 543 3.50 -6.76 30.58
C ASN A 543 3.81 -7.92 29.60
N LYS A 544 5.02 -8.48 29.65
CA LYS A 544 5.45 -9.60 28.79
C LYS A 544 6.47 -10.51 29.47
N VAL A 545 6.63 -11.72 28.93
CA VAL A 545 7.71 -12.65 29.26
C VAL A 545 8.42 -13.04 27.97
N ARG A 546 9.73 -12.86 27.92
CA ARG A 546 10.58 -13.30 26.81
C ARG A 546 11.14 -14.68 27.11
N VAL A 547 11.11 -15.56 26.11
CA VAL A 547 11.54 -16.95 26.20
C VAL A 547 12.25 -17.37 24.92
N VAL A 548 13.23 -18.27 25.04
CA VAL A 548 13.86 -18.97 23.91
C VAL A 548 13.23 -20.36 23.84
N MET A 549 12.60 -20.73 22.74
CA MET A 549 11.89 -22.01 22.62
C MET A 549 11.99 -22.64 21.23
N ASN A 550 11.97 -23.96 21.16
CA ASN A 550 11.81 -24.66 19.89
C ASN A 550 10.40 -24.45 19.28
N GLY A 551 10.31 -24.35 17.95
CA GLY A 551 9.07 -24.07 17.21
C GLY A 551 7.89 -25.01 17.53
N GLU A 552 8.15 -26.28 17.86
CA GLU A 552 7.10 -27.24 18.26
C GLU A 552 6.28 -26.78 19.49
N ARG A 553 6.81 -25.89 20.33
CA ARG A 553 6.18 -25.45 21.58
C ARG A 553 5.20 -24.30 21.41
N LEU A 554 5.08 -23.71 20.21
CA LEU A 554 4.14 -22.63 19.95
C LEU A 554 2.67 -23.03 20.24
N GLU A 555 2.27 -24.27 19.90
CA GLU A 555 0.91 -24.77 20.16
C GLU A 555 0.64 -25.09 21.64
N ALA A 556 1.66 -25.07 22.51
CA ALA A 556 1.50 -25.11 23.96
C ALA A 556 1.25 -23.70 24.51
N LEU A 557 2.04 -22.70 24.09
CA LEU A 557 1.90 -21.31 24.53
C LEU A 557 0.55 -20.69 24.14
N THR A 558 0.02 -20.96 22.94
CA THR A 558 -1.29 -20.41 22.51
C THR A 558 -2.47 -20.89 23.36
N LYS A 559 -2.33 -21.98 24.12
CA LYS A 559 -3.36 -22.50 25.03
C LYS A 559 -3.45 -21.71 26.35
N LEU A 560 -2.47 -20.85 26.64
CA LEU A 560 -2.46 -20.00 27.83
C LEU A 560 -3.38 -18.79 27.63
N ASP A 561 -4.46 -18.69 28.41
CA ASP A 561 -5.49 -17.68 28.17
C ASP A 561 -5.00 -16.25 28.38
N PHE A 562 -4.13 -16.04 29.38
CA PHE A 562 -3.56 -14.74 29.73
C PHE A 562 -2.59 -14.13 28.69
N ILE A 563 -2.12 -14.91 27.72
CA ILE A 563 -1.30 -14.41 26.61
C ILE A 563 -2.22 -13.72 25.60
N ASN A 564 -1.97 -12.44 25.30
CA ASN A 564 -2.64 -11.72 24.22
C ASN A 564 -2.06 -12.15 22.86
N ARG A 565 -0.74 -12.09 22.74
CA ARG A 565 -0.04 -12.38 21.49
C ARG A 565 1.40 -12.86 21.68
N ILE A 566 1.92 -13.58 20.70
CA ILE A 566 3.28 -14.14 20.67
C ILE A 566 3.99 -13.59 19.43
N GLU A 567 5.03 -12.78 19.66
CA GLU A 567 5.85 -12.12 18.62
C GLU A 567 7.25 -12.75 18.57
N GLN A 568 7.87 -12.80 17.38
CA GLN A 568 9.28 -13.19 17.25
C GLN A 568 10.22 -12.00 17.58
N VAL A 569 11.24 -12.27 18.39
CA VAL A 569 12.27 -11.29 18.72
C VAL A 569 13.38 -11.36 17.67
N TYR A 570 13.23 -10.54 16.64
CA TYR A 570 14.28 -10.29 15.64
C TYR A 570 15.40 -9.43 16.23
N GLU A 571 16.61 -9.55 15.67
CA GLU A 571 17.75 -8.74 16.09
C GLU A 571 17.58 -7.27 15.68
N ASP A 572 17.85 -6.35 16.60
CA ASP A 572 17.89 -4.92 16.30
C ASP A 572 19.15 -4.60 15.48
N ALA A 573 18.95 -3.87 14.38
CA ALA A 573 20.03 -3.41 13.52
C ALA A 573 20.31 -1.92 13.74
N ILE A 574 21.56 -1.55 13.44
CA ILE A 574 21.91 -0.15 13.25
C ILE A 574 21.44 0.19 11.84
N VAL A 575 20.30 0.89 11.69
CA VAL A 575 19.85 1.42 10.39
C VAL A 575 20.67 2.65 9.97
N ASN A 576 21.96 2.63 10.31
CA ASN A 576 22.93 3.61 9.85
C ASN A 576 22.84 3.71 8.35
N ASP A 577 22.92 4.94 7.86
CA ASP A 577 23.96 5.41 6.93
C ASP A 577 23.58 7.02 6.60
N PHE A 578 24.02 8.11 5.82
CA PHE A 578 25.17 9.02 5.26
C PHE A 578 24.36 10.38 5.09
N ALA A 579 23.74 10.96 6.17
CA ALA A 579 22.54 11.87 6.15
C ALA A 579 22.47 13.20 7.05
N ARG A 580 22.68 14.45 6.58
CA ARG A 580 22.78 15.71 7.39
C ARG A 580 22.76 17.01 6.57
N GLY A 581 23.86 17.26 5.85
CA GLY A 581 24.25 18.55 5.25
C GLY A 581 23.47 19.03 4.02
N THR A 582 22.13 19.12 4.12
CA THR A 582 21.26 19.76 3.11
C THR A 582 19.98 20.39 3.65
N LEU A 583 19.89 20.79 4.93
CA LEU A 583 18.63 21.32 5.50
C LEU A 583 18.22 22.73 5.01
N LEU A 584 18.90 23.29 4.00
CA LEU A 584 18.77 24.69 3.61
C LEU A 584 18.48 24.87 2.12
N THR A 585 17.54 25.79 1.85
CA THR A 585 17.18 26.45 0.57
C THR A 585 16.73 25.57 -0.61
N ALA A 586 15.58 25.95 -1.18
CA ALA A 586 15.32 25.78 -2.61
C ALA A 586 15.95 26.97 -3.36
N GLY A 587 16.46 26.73 -4.57
CA GLY A 587 17.18 27.74 -5.36
C GLY A 587 18.71 27.58 -5.30
N ASP A 588 19.38 28.18 -6.29
CA ASP A 588 20.78 27.94 -6.61
C ASP A 588 21.80 28.44 -5.56
N GLY A 589 23.00 27.85 -5.59
CA GLY A 589 24.19 28.70 -5.66
C GLY A 589 24.68 29.40 -4.39
N ALA A 590 24.61 28.72 -3.24
CA ALA A 590 25.35 29.01 -2.00
C ALA A 590 24.85 30.15 -1.07
N VAL A 591 25.51 30.19 0.11
CA VAL A 591 25.48 31.20 1.19
C VAL A 591 24.45 31.00 2.32
N ASN A 592 24.97 31.24 3.54
CA ASN A 592 24.35 31.38 4.86
C ASN A 592 23.76 30.17 5.59
N LEU A 593 24.20 30.08 6.86
CA LEU A 593 23.52 29.40 7.96
C LEU A 593 22.14 30.04 8.21
N THR A 594 21.22 29.24 8.74
CA THR A 594 19.94 29.59 9.40
C THR A 594 19.53 31.07 9.41
N SER A 595 18.41 31.38 8.75
CA SER A 595 17.70 32.66 8.97
C SER A 595 17.10 32.76 10.40
N SER A 596 16.94 31.61 11.05
CA SER A 596 16.58 31.45 12.46
C SER A 596 17.63 32.03 13.41
N THR A 597 17.17 32.83 14.37
CA THR A 597 17.93 33.25 15.57
C THR A 597 18.04 32.15 16.62
N TYR A 598 17.12 31.18 16.60
CA TYR A 598 17.10 30.01 17.49
C TYR A 598 18.22 29.04 17.14
N THR A 599 18.74 28.33 18.14
CA THR A 599 19.90 27.42 18.02
C THR A 599 19.72 26.07 18.72
N GLY A 600 18.55 25.79 19.27
CA GLY A 600 18.26 24.77 20.27
C GLY A 600 18.63 25.16 21.69
N ALA A 601 18.80 26.45 22.00
CA ALA A 601 19.25 26.89 23.33
C ALA A 601 18.25 26.49 24.43
N GLY A 602 18.77 26.18 25.62
CA GLY A 602 18.01 25.61 26.73
C GLY A 602 17.60 24.14 26.54
N GLN A 603 17.47 23.68 25.30
CA GLN A 603 16.91 22.35 24.99
C GLN A 603 17.92 21.22 25.19
N ILE A 604 17.38 20.07 25.58
CA ILE A 604 18.13 18.81 25.75
C ILE A 604 17.50 17.75 24.86
N ILE A 605 18.32 16.98 24.15
CA ILE A 605 17.91 15.80 23.39
C ILE A 605 18.55 14.56 24.04
N CYS A 606 17.77 13.51 24.25
CA CYS A 606 18.29 12.17 24.50
C CYS A 606 18.57 11.48 23.17
N VAL A 607 19.73 10.85 23.02
CA VAL A 607 20.11 10.07 21.83
C VAL A 607 20.43 8.65 22.27
N ALA A 608 19.61 7.68 21.89
CA ALA A 608 19.85 6.26 22.18
C ALA A 608 20.45 5.59 20.95
N ASP A 609 21.72 5.20 21.03
CA ASP A 609 22.55 4.87 19.87
C ASP A 609 23.82 4.06 20.25
N THR A 610 24.79 3.85 19.36
CA THR A 610 25.97 2.97 19.54
C THR A 610 26.98 3.44 20.60
N GLY A 611 26.80 4.63 21.17
CA GLY A 611 27.70 5.22 22.17
C GLY A 611 28.05 6.67 21.82
N PHE A 612 29.09 7.20 22.46
CA PHE A 612 29.66 8.50 22.10
C PHE A 612 31.18 8.52 22.22
N ASP A 613 31.87 8.71 21.09
CA ASP A 613 33.30 9.03 20.97
C ASP A 613 34.18 8.14 21.88
N LEU A 614 34.97 8.73 22.80
CA LEU A 614 35.82 8.00 23.74
C LEU A 614 35.09 7.53 25.02
N GLY A 615 33.77 7.68 25.10
CA GLY A 615 32.94 7.26 26.23
C GLY A 615 33.17 8.07 27.51
N THR A 616 32.85 7.45 28.64
CA THR A 616 32.94 8.01 30.01
C THR A 616 34.35 7.93 30.62
N GLY A 617 35.39 8.01 29.78
CA GLY A 617 36.80 7.79 30.14
C GLY A 617 37.28 8.64 31.31
N THR A 618 37.30 8.03 32.51
CA THR A 618 37.60 8.62 33.83
C THR A 618 36.55 9.59 34.39
N LYS A 619 36.18 9.38 35.67
CA LYS A 619 35.11 10.14 36.35
C LYS A 619 35.62 11.49 36.86
N ILE A 620 35.06 12.60 36.34
CA ILE A 620 34.36 13.68 37.08
C ILE A 620 34.25 14.97 36.23
N LEU A 621 33.01 15.38 35.95
CA LEU A 621 32.54 16.76 35.70
C LEU A 621 33.41 17.64 34.75
N PRO A 622 33.92 18.86 35.07
CA PRO A 622 34.23 19.84 34.02
C PRO A 622 35.57 19.56 33.36
N GLY A 623 35.61 19.62 32.02
CA GLY A 623 36.84 19.37 31.25
C GLY A 623 36.95 17.98 30.64
N VAL A 624 35.83 17.33 30.34
CA VAL A 624 35.81 16.19 29.40
C VAL A 624 36.48 16.62 28.10
N GLU A 625 37.51 15.90 27.64
CA GLU A 625 37.93 15.96 26.23
C GLU A 625 36.84 15.30 25.37
N ALA A 626 35.70 15.95 25.20
CA ALA A 626 34.70 15.54 24.22
C ALA A 626 35.27 15.76 22.81
N HIS A 627 34.81 14.99 21.82
CA HIS A 627 35.10 15.24 20.41
C HIS A 627 34.94 16.75 20.10
N PRO A 628 35.90 17.43 19.42
CA PRO A 628 35.97 18.89 19.37
C PRO A 628 34.68 19.61 18.95
N ALA A 629 33.85 18.97 18.13
CA ALA A 629 32.53 19.48 17.74
C ALA A 629 31.49 19.60 18.89
N PHE A 630 31.77 19.14 20.11
CA PHE A 630 30.80 19.04 21.21
C PHE A 630 31.19 19.75 22.50
N LYS A 631 32.19 20.65 22.45
CA LYS A 631 32.61 21.43 23.63
C LYS A 631 31.40 21.98 24.40
N ASP A 632 31.31 21.59 25.68
CA ASP A 632 30.28 21.96 26.67
C ASP A 632 28.82 21.54 26.31
N ARG A 633 28.61 20.62 25.36
CA ARG A 633 27.28 20.18 24.90
C ARG A 633 26.87 18.75 25.26
N ILE A 634 27.78 17.87 25.67
CA ILE A 634 27.41 16.56 26.23
C ILE A 634 27.17 16.70 27.74
N ILE A 635 26.01 16.26 28.22
CA ILE A 635 25.63 16.26 29.64
C ILE A 635 26.16 14.98 30.30
N ARG A 636 25.89 13.83 29.67
CA ARG A 636 26.24 12.50 30.18
C ARG A 636 26.21 11.47 29.05
N VAL A 637 26.93 10.38 29.23
CA VAL A 637 26.81 9.15 28.44
C VAL A 637 26.48 8.04 29.43
N ASP A 638 25.32 7.44 29.26
CA ASP A 638 24.83 6.30 30.05
C ASP A 638 24.98 5.00 29.25
N THR A 639 25.01 3.87 29.94
CA THR A 639 25.00 2.53 29.33
C THR A 639 24.27 1.55 30.25
N PRO A 640 23.35 0.70 29.75
CA PRO A 640 22.73 -0.35 30.54
C PRO A 640 23.67 -1.56 30.74
N TRP A 641 24.83 -1.57 30.06
CA TRP A 641 25.75 -2.70 30.04
C TRP A 641 26.80 -2.59 31.15
N ARG A 642 26.76 -3.53 32.11
CA ARG A 642 27.61 -3.50 33.30
C ARG A 642 29.10 -3.62 32.94
N GLY A 643 29.84 -2.52 33.07
CA GLY A 643 31.28 -2.45 32.80
C GLY A 643 31.65 -1.97 31.40
N ASP A 644 30.65 -1.64 30.57
CA ASP A 644 30.85 -0.79 29.39
C ASP A 644 31.14 0.67 29.83
N ASP A 645 31.83 1.42 29.00
CA ASP A 645 32.16 2.84 29.24
C ASP A 645 31.36 3.80 28.34
N GLY A 646 30.50 3.29 27.45
CA GLY A 646 29.77 4.09 26.47
C GLY A 646 30.60 4.58 25.28
N ASN A 647 31.84 4.10 25.08
CA ASN A 647 32.66 4.49 23.94
C ASN A 647 32.09 3.94 22.61
N ASP A 648 32.29 4.70 21.53
CA ASP A 648 31.67 4.46 20.23
C ASP A 648 32.69 3.90 19.23
N THR A 649 33.04 2.62 19.40
CA THR A 649 33.89 1.88 18.45
C THR A 649 33.18 1.53 17.14
N ASN A 650 32.01 2.11 16.87
CA ASN A 650 31.26 2.00 15.62
C ASN A 650 31.20 3.35 14.87
N GLY A 651 31.14 4.46 15.60
CA GLY A 651 31.13 5.83 15.10
C GLY A 651 29.73 6.42 14.86
N HIS A 652 28.70 5.57 14.82
CA HIS A 652 27.35 5.96 14.45
C HIS A 652 26.72 6.96 15.42
N GLY A 653 26.66 6.63 16.71
CA GLY A 653 26.11 7.50 17.75
C GLY A 653 26.81 8.87 17.82
N THR A 654 28.13 8.91 17.62
CA THR A 654 28.90 10.17 17.54
C THR A 654 28.47 11.03 16.34
N HIS A 655 28.29 10.40 15.18
CA HIS A 655 27.90 11.06 13.94
C HIS A 655 26.45 11.58 13.98
N VAL A 656 25.55 10.77 14.55
CA VAL A 656 24.15 11.11 14.88
C VAL A 656 24.10 12.30 15.82
N CYS A 657 24.79 12.25 16.97
CA CYS A 657 24.86 13.35 17.94
C CYS A 657 25.36 14.66 17.29
N ALA A 658 26.37 14.56 16.42
CA ALA A 658 26.95 15.74 15.77
C ALA A 658 26.01 16.37 14.75
N SER A 659 25.11 15.58 14.16
CA SER A 659 24.06 16.07 13.26
C SER A 659 23.03 16.94 14.00
N ILE A 660 22.82 16.69 15.30
CA ILE A 660 22.00 17.54 16.19
C ILE A 660 22.77 18.82 16.56
N CYS A 661 23.81 18.73 17.38
CA CYS A 661 24.46 19.91 18.00
C CYS A 661 25.99 20.01 17.79
N GLY A 662 26.55 19.20 16.89
CA GLY A 662 27.98 19.18 16.58
C GLY A 662 28.41 20.43 15.81
N SER A 663 29.13 21.32 16.48
CA SER A 663 29.67 22.59 15.98
C SER A 663 31.20 22.62 16.15
N GLY A 664 31.93 22.51 15.04
CA GLY A 664 33.41 22.50 15.03
C GLY A 664 34.01 22.90 13.67
N ILE A 665 35.33 22.80 13.55
CA ILE A 665 36.08 23.11 12.32
C ILE A 665 36.46 21.82 11.59
N TYR A 666 36.24 21.82 10.27
CA TYR A 666 36.63 20.79 9.32
C TYR A 666 37.67 21.34 8.34
N LYS A 667 38.79 20.62 8.17
CA LYS A 667 39.95 21.08 7.40
C LYS A 667 39.89 20.60 5.95
N HIS A 668 39.10 21.29 5.13
CA HIS A 668 38.91 20.89 3.74
C HIS A 668 40.15 21.16 2.89
N VAL A 669 40.76 20.09 2.37
CA VAL A 669 42.04 20.05 1.63
C VAL A 669 42.24 21.21 0.63
N THR A 670 41.19 21.62 -0.09
CA THR A 670 41.25 22.70 -1.11
C THR A 670 40.44 23.96 -0.78
N ARG A 671 39.83 24.05 0.41
CA ARG A 671 38.98 25.21 0.83
C ARG A 671 39.37 25.80 2.19
N GLY A 672 40.31 25.19 2.90
CA GLY A 672 40.72 25.62 4.23
C GLY A 672 39.71 25.20 5.32
N ASP A 673 39.78 25.90 6.45
CA ASP A 673 38.97 25.63 7.63
C ASP A 673 37.49 26.04 7.40
N ILE A 674 36.59 25.07 7.38
CA ILE A 674 35.15 25.25 7.24
C ILE A 674 34.48 24.98 8.60
N THR A 675 33.68 25.91 9.09
CA THR A 675 32.82 25.66 10.25
C THR A 675 31.65 24.75 9.87
N ILE A 676 31.50 23.62 10.56
CA ILE A 676 30.42 22.65 10.35
C ILE A 676 29.57 22.59 11.62
N GLN A 677 28.27 22.91 11.49
CA GLN A 677 27.30 22.99 12.60
C GLN A 677 26.11 22.05 12.39
N GLY A 678 25.59 21.49 13.48
CA GLY A 678 24.36 20.68 13.47
C GLY A 678 23.14 21.56 13.31
N THR A 679 21.94 20.97 13.21
CA THR A 679 20.70 21.76 13.11
C THR A 679 20.46 22.65 14.35
N ALA A 680 20.86 22.19 15.52
CA ALA A 680 20.67 22.83 16.82
C ALA A 680 22.00 22.97 17.58
N PRO A 681 22.92 23.86 17.15
CA PRO A 681 24.28 23.97 17.69
C PRO A 681 24.37 24.55 19.12
N GLY A 682 23.28 25.08 19.66
CA GLY A 682 23.14 25.54 21.05
C GLY A 682 22.48 24.51 21.99
N ALA A 683 21.94 23.41 21.45
CA ALA A 683 21.34 22.34 22.24
C ALA A 683 22.38 21.45 22.92
N ARG A 684 21.95 20.75 23.98
CA ARG A 684 22.75 19.76 24.70
C ARG A 684 22.21 18.34 24.52
N ILE A 685 23.08 17.35 24.70
CA ILE A 685 22.77 15.93 24.50
C ILE A 685 23.05 15.12 25.76
N LEU A 686 22.13 14.21 26.09
CA LEU A 686 22.40 13.01 26.89
C LEU A 686 22.44 11.82 25.93
N VAL A 687 23.45 10.97 26.03
CA VAL A 687 23.58 9.77 25.18
C VAL A 687 23.28 8.52 25.99
N GLN A 688 22.47 7.62 25.46
CA GLN A 688 22.26 6.27 25.97
C GLN A 688 22.96 5.28 25.01
N SER A 689 24.10 4.74 25.43
CA SER A 689 24.87 3.73 24.70
C SER A 689 24.13 2.39 24.72
N LEU A 690 23.73 1.92 23.55
CA LEU A 690 23.05 0.64 23.32
C LEU A 690 24.02 -0.46 22.85
N SER A 691 25.28 -0.13 22.57
CA SER A 691 26.30 -1.08 22.12
C SER A 691 26.73 -2.04 23.23
N LYS A 692 26.24 -3.28 23.19
CA LYS A 692 26.62 -4.37 24.10
C LYS A 692 27.91 -5.02 23.62
N PRO A 693 28.98 -5.10 24.44
CA PRO A 693 30.19 -5.86 24.11
C PRO A 693 29.90 -7.36 23.90
N LEU A 694 30.50 -7.96 22.88
CA LEU A 694 30.30 -9.38 22.57
C LEU A 694 31.10 -10.29 23.52
N PRO A 695 30.52 -11.36 24.11
CA PRO A 695 31.23 -12.25 25.03
C PRO A 695 32.47 -12.92 24.43
N SER A 696 32.45 -13.21 23.13
CA SER A 696 33.56 -13.83 22.40
C SER A 696 34.72 -12.88 22.09
N ASN A 697 34.46 -11.57 22.02
CA ASN A 697 35.48 -10.53 21.82
C ASN A 697 34.94 -9.17 22.31
N PRO A 698 35.25 -8.76 23.56
CA PRO A 698 34.74 -7.50 24.13
C PRO A 698 35.19 -6.21 23.41
N LYS A 699 36.08 -6.29 22.41
CA LYS A 699 36.42 -5.15 21.54
C LYS A 699 35.41 -4.94 20.41
N LEU A 700 34.56 -5.94 20.13
CA LEU A 700 33.44 -5.83 19.21
C LEU A 700 32.17 -5.61 20.04
N LYS A 701 31.35 -4.65 19.63
CA LYS A 701 30.04 -4.39 20.25
C LYS A 701 28.93 -4.55 19.20
N LYS A 702 27.74 -4.92 19.63
CA LYS A 702 26.51 -4.97 18.81
C LYS A 702 25.45 -4.08 19.46
N LEU A 703 24.69 -3.32 18.67
CA LEU A 703 23.54 -2.59 19.19
C LEU A 703 22.49 -3.59 19.68
N VAL A 704 22.03 -3.42 20.91
CA VAL A 704 20.99 -4.26 21.54
C VAL A 704 20.07 -3.34 22.31
N LEU A 705 18.75 -3.51 22.18
CA LEU A 705 17.79 -2.79 23.01
C LEU A 705 17.54 -3.52 24.35
N PRO A 706 17.22 -2.81 25.43
CA PRO A 706 16.55 -3.41 26.59
C PRO A 706 15.23 -4.07 26.15
N SER A 707 14.82 -5.16 26.81
CA SER A 707 13.53 -5.81 26.55
C SER A 707 12.31 -4.87 26.73
N GLU A 708 12.44 -3.89 27.63
CA GLU A 708 11.52 -2.75 27.75
C GLU A 708 12.20 -1.46 27.27
N VAL A 709 11.95 -1.09 26.01
CA VAL A 709 12.37 0.18 25.38
C VAL A 709 11.85 1.38 26.17
N ASN A 710 10.68 1.28 26.80
CA ASN A 710 10.10 2.33 27.65
C ASN A 710 11.04 2.80 28.79
N ARG A 711 11.95 1.96 29.28
CA ARG A 711 12.93 2.38 30.31
C ARG A 711 13.91 3.45 29.80
N LEU A 712 14.20 3.48 28.49
CA LEU A 712 15.02 4.51 27.85
C LEU A 712 14.29 5.87 27.89
N PHE A 713 13.00 5.85 27.54
CA PHE A 713 12.14 7.03 27.48
C PHE A 713 11.81 7.57 28.88
N GLU A 714 11.46 6.69 29.83
CA GLU A 714 11.15 7.05 31.21
C GLU A 714 12.36 7.69 31.92
N SER A 715 13.54 7.11 31.75
CA SER A 715 14.80 7.67 32.28
C SER A 715 15.04 9.10 31.78
N ALA A 716 14.90 9.32 30.47
CA ALA A 716 15.05 10.65 29.87
C ALA A 716 13.94 11.64 30.33
N TYR A 717 12.68 11.20 30.36
CA TYR A 717 11.55 12.04 30.75
C TYR A 717 11.67 12.54 32.21
N ASN A 718 12.12 11.66 33.10
CA ASN A 718 12.31 11.96 34.52
C ASN A 718 13.46 12.96 34.78
N GLU A 719 14.47 13.03 33.91
CA GLU A 719 15.48 14.11 33.94
C GLU A 719 14.99 15.43 33.29
N GLY A 720 13.71 15.52 32.91
CA GLY A 720 13.13 16.71 32.29
C GLY A 720 13.40 16.82 30.78
N ILE A 721 14.00 15.79 30.15
CA ILE A 721 14.25 15.76 28.71
C ILE A 721 12.91 15.52 27.98
N ARG A 722 12.72 16.15 26.82
CA ARG A 722 11.45 16.10 26.05
C ARG A 722 11.61 15.73 24.57
N ILE A 723 12.84 15.46 24.13
CA ILE A 723 13.15 15.06 22.75
C ILE A 723 14.00 13.79 22.84
N HIS A 724 13.61 12.72 22.16
CA HIS A 724 14.33 11.46 22.12
C HIS A 724 14.56 11.03 20.66
N SER A 725 15.82 11.00 20.23
CA SER A 725 16.22 10.61 18.88
C SER A 725 16.69 9.15 18.88
N ASN A 726 16.17 8.35 17.96
CA ASN A 726 16.45 6.92 17.83
C ASN A 726 16.80 6.61 16.37
N SER A 727 18.03 6.18 16.13
CA SER A 727 18.58 5.92 14.79
C SER A 727 18.91 4.43 14.60
N TRP A 728 17.98 3.58 15.02
CA TRP A 728 18.06 2.11 15.02
C TRP A 728 16.71 1.50 14.65
N GLY A 729 16.68 0.21 14.33
CA GLY A 729 15.45 -0.53 14.03
C GLY A 729 15.74 -1.93 13.48
N LYS A 730 14.71 -2.78 13.40
CA LYS A 730 14.83 -4.12 12.80
C LYS A 730 15.10 -4.03 11.30
N GLU A 731 16.16 -4.67 10.83
CA GLU A 731 16.48 -4.85 9.40
C GLU A 731 15.62 -5.98 8.80
N TRP A 732 15.19 -5.83 7.55
CA TRP A 732 14.31 -6.80 6.87
C TRP A 732 15.13 -7.68 5.90
N SER A 733 15.06 -9.01 6.05
CA SER A 733 15.56 -9.99 5.08
C SER A 733 14.45 -10.59 4.20
N ASP A 734 14.75 -10.89 2.94
CA ASP A 734 13.78 -11.27 1.89
C ASP A 734 12.72 -12.33 2.30
N LYS A 735 13.07 -13.25 3.22
CA LYS A 735 12.17 -14.26 3.81
C LYS A 735 10.97 -13.67 4.55
N ILE A 736 11.20 -12.62 5.37
CA ILE A 736 10.28 -12.17 6.43
C ILE A 736 9.20 -11.22 5.86
N GLY A 737 9.60 -10.34 4.95
CA GLY A 737 8.80 -9.19 4.52
C GLY A 737 8.83 -8.05 5.56
N GLN A 738 8.01 -7.03 5.34
CA GLN A 738 7.88 -5.93 6.31
C GLN A 738 7.31 -6.41 7.65
N TYR A 739 7.92 -5.97 8.75
CA TYR A 739 7.41 -6.11 10.11
C TYR A 739 6.06 -5.38 10.29
N ASP A 740 5.21 -5.95 11.14
CA ASP A 740 3.91 -5.38 11.52
C ASP A 740 4.07 -4.32 12.64
N TYR A 741 2.94 -3.81 13.14
CA TYR A 741 2.92 -3.06 14.41
C TYR A 741 3.14 -4.04 15.58
N GLU A 742 4.39 -4.11 16.04
CA GLU A 742 4.86 -5.02 17.09
C GLU A 742 5.04 -4.31 18.45
N ASP A 743 5.59 -5.00 19.45
CA ASP A 743 5.82 -4.49 20.80
C ASP A 743 6.66 -3.20 20.84
N GLN A 744 7.64 -3.00 19.96
CA GLN A 744 8.42 -1.74 19.89
C GLN A 744 7.54 -0.52 19.61
N ALA A 745 6.60 -0.63 18.67
CA ALA A 745 5.64 0.43 18.37
C ALA A 745 4.58 0.56 19.47
N THR A 746 4.14 -0.57 20.03
CA THR A 746 3.24 -0.62 21.20
C THR A 746 3.80 0.16 22.39
N GLN A 747 5.08 -0.03 22.70
CA GLN A 747 5.78 0.67 23.78
C GLN A 747 5.85 2.18 23.51
N MET A 748 6.31 2.60 22.32
CA MET A 748 6.39 4.02 21.93
C MET A 748 5.03 4.74 22.01
N ASP A 749 3.98 4.14 21.45
CA ASP A 749 2.65 4.77 21.43
C ASP A 749 2.04 4.82 22.85
N ARG A 750 2.20 3.76 23.66
CA ARG A 750 1.79 3.73 25.07
C ARG A 750 2.56 4.75 25.91
N PHE A 751 3.85 4.99 25.63
CA PHE A 751 4.62 5.97 26.39
C PHE A 751 4.05 7.38 26.19
N VAL A 752 3.83 7.81 24.95
CA VAL A 752 3.30 9.15 24.64
C VAL A 752 1.83 9.30 25.04
N TYR A 753 0.98 8.31 24.75
CA TYR A 753 -0.45 8.38 25.05
C TYR A 753 -0.78 8.14 26.53
N GLY A 754 0.08 7.43 27.28
CA GLY A 754 -0.27 6.83 28.57
C GLY A 754 -0.98 5.49 28.42
N GLU A 755 -1.30 4.84 29.54
CA GLU A 755 -2.13 3.62 29.53
C GLU A 755 -3.61 3.95 29.58
N ILE A 756 -4.39 3.29 28.73
CA ILE A 756 -5.84 3.29 28.88
C ILE A 756 -6.22 2.31 29.99
N PRO A 757 -7.03 2.70 31.00
CA PRO A 757 -7.69 1.72 31.84
C PRO A 757 -8.75 0.97 31.01
N PRO A 758 -8.94 -0.35 31.19
CA PRO A 758 -10.06 -1.05 30.57
C PRO A 758 -11.38 -0.44 31.06
N LEU A 759 -12.21 0.07 30.13
CA LEU A 759 -13.46 0.74 30.46
C LEU A 759 -14.38 -0.25 31.18
N SER A 760 -14.69 0.02 32.44
CA SER A 760 -15.26 -0.94 33.38
C SER A 760 -16.21 -0.27 34.38
N LEU A 761 -17.18 -1.02 34.90
CA LEU A 761 -18.07 -0.52 35.95
C LEU A 761 -17.31 -0.31 37.27
N PRO A 762 -17.48 0.85 37.94
CA PRO A 762 -17.10 1.00 39.34
C PRO A 762 -17.85 0.03 40.25
N SER A 763 -17.20 -0.36 41.35
CA SER A 763 -17.74 -1.31 42.35
C SER A 763 -19.08 -0.88 42.99
N ASN A 764 -19.46 0.38 42.80
CA ASN A 764 -20.69 0.99 43.33
C ASN A 764 -21.86 0.99 42.33
N GLY A 765 -21.65 0.52 41.09
CA GLY A 765 -22.71 0.35 40.08
C GLY A 765 -23.18 1.62 39.34
N ASP A 766 -22.67 2.80 39.69
CA ASP A 766 -22.86 4.04 38.92
C ASP A 766 -21.72 4.25 37.92
N VAL A 767 -22.01 4.79 36.74
CA VAL A 767 -21.10 4.92 35.59
C VAL A 767 -20.53 6.35 35.49
N SER A 768 -20.43 7.04 36.62
CA SER A 768 -20.20 8.49 36.71
C SER A 768 -18.75 8.88 37.01
N GLU A 769 -17.95 8.01 37.63
CA GLU A 769 -16.53 8.24 37.90
C GLU A 769 -15.69 7.01 37.51
N PRO A 770 -14.55 7.16 36.82
CA PRO A 770 -13.64 6.05 36.56
C PRO A 770 -13.02 5.53 37.87
N THR A 771 -12.82 4.22 37.98
CA THR A 771 -12.15 3.62 39.14
C THR A 771 -10.72 4.13 39.26
N SER A 772 -10.25 4.34 40.51
CA SER A 772 -8.91 4.85 40.82
C SER A 772 -7.80 3.80 40.62
N ALA A 773 -7.76 3.19 39.44
CA ALA A 773 -6.54 2.58 38.92
C ALA A 773 -5.50 3.70 38.74
N VAL A 774 -4.24 3.42 39.09
CA VAL A 774 -3.15 4.38 38.90
C VAL A 774 -2.83 4.46 37.41
N LEU A 775 -3.44 5.45 36.75
CA LEU A 775 -3.19 5.74 35.33
C LEU A 775 -1.70 5.99 35.11
N ALA A 776 -1.09 5.24 34.19
CA ALA A 776 0.28 5.55 33.76
C ALA A 776 0.29 6.96 33.13
N PRO A 777 1.21 7.84 33.54
CA PRO A 777 1.14 9.25 33.18
C PRO A 777 1.18 9.48 31.66
N HIS A 778 0.34 10.39 31.18
CA HIS A 778 0.31 10.82 29.78
C HIS A 778 1.55 11.67 29.47
N HIS A 779 2.51 11.13 28.70
CA HIS A 779 3.72 11.87 28.28
C HIS A 779 3.50 12.63 26.96
N GLU A 780 2.36 13.33 26.85
CA GLU A 780 1.96 14.09 25.66
C GLU A 780 2.99 15.15 25.21
N ASP A 781 3.88 15.63 26.09
CA ASP A 781 4.96 16.58 25.78
C ASP A 781 6.30 15.91 25.42
N PHE A 782 6.34 14.59 25.24
CA PHE A 782 7.56 13.83 24.90
C PHE A 782 7.62 13.45 23.42
N ILE A 783 8.59 14.01 22.69
CA ILE A 783 8.75 13.79 21.25
C ILE A 783 9.72 12.65 21.00
N ILE A 784 9.19 11.50 20.56
CA ILE A 784 9.98 10.36 20.06
C ILE A 784 10.20 10.55 18.55
N LEU A 785 11.45 10.56 18.10
CA LEU A 785 11.84 10.45 16.70
C LEU A 785 12.46 9.08 16.43
N ILE A 786 12.15 8.49 15.27
CA ILE A 786 12.63 7.16 14.86
C ILE A 786 13.00 7.14 13.37
N ALA A 787 14.10 6.47 13.01
CA ALA A 787 14.49 6.27 11.62
C ALA A 787 13.50 5.34 10.87
N ALA A 788 13.26 5.59 9.58
CA ALA A 788 12.33 4.78 8.78
C ALA A 788 12.87 3.39 8.37
N ALA A 789 14.18 3.16 8.55
CA ALA A 789 15.01 2.08 7.99
C ALA A 789 15.46 2.30 6.53
N ASN A 790 16.38 1.44 6.07
CA ASN A 790 17.15 1.61 4.83
C ASN A 790 16.90 0.50 3.80
N ASN A 791 15.72 -0.14 3.84
CA ASN A 791 15.39 -1.30 3.01
C ASN A 791 14.86 -0.89 1.62
N GLY A 792 15.07 0.36 1.20
CA GLY A 792 14.36 0.99 0.08
C GLY A 792 14.64 0.40 -1.29
N ASP A 793 15.86 -0.08 -1.49
CA ASP A 793 16.38 -0.69 -2.71
C ASP A 793 16.32 -2.22 -2.73
N MET A 794 15.86 -2.85 -1.65
CA MET A 794 15.65 -4.30 -1.60
C MET A 794 14.62 -4.73 -2.68
N PRO A 795 14.78 -5.93 -3.31
CA PRO A 795 13.92 -6.36 -4.40
C PRO A 795 12.43 -6.38 -4.00
N ARG A 796 11.61 -5.59 -4.69
CA ARG A 796 10.16 -5.62 -4.50
C ARG A 796 9.55 -6.63 -5.45
N ASP A 797 9.00 -7.70 -4.89
CA ASP A 797 7.89 -8.41 -5.52
C ASP A 797 6.62 -7.55 -5.32
N PRO A 798 6.06 -6.93 -6.38
CA PRO A 798 4.92 -6.00 -6.24
C PRO A 798 3.61 -6.70 -5.92
N ALA A 799 3.51 -8.03 -6.16
CA ALA A 799 2.35 -8.83 -5.77
C ALA A 799 2.44 -9.31 -4.30
N ARG A 800 3.55 -9.02 -3.62
CA ARG A 800 3.79 -9.39 -2.22
C ARG A 800 3.99 -8.18 -1.32
N TRP A 801 5.16 -7.54 -1.34
CA TRP A 801 5.55 -6.55 -0.31
C TRP A 801 5.67 -5.13 -0.91
N PRO A 802 4.60 -4.30 -0.91
CA PRO A 802 4.66 -2.92 -1.41
C PRO A 802 5.42 -1.94 -0.49
N SER A 803 5.73 -2.37 0.73
CA SER A 803 6.13 -1.52 1.86
C SER A 803 7.39 -2.06 2.57
N GLN A 804 8.17 -1.17 3.22
CA GLN A 804 9.59 -1.46 3.54
C GLN A 804 10.06 -1.00 4.95
N LEU A 805 9.16 -0.54 5.83
CA LEU A 805 9.50 0.06 7.14
C LEU A 805 9.81 -0.97 8.24
N GLY A 806 10.65 -0.61 9.22
CA GLY A 806 10.86 -1.40 10.44
C GLY A 806 9.71 -1.31 11.46
N ALA A 807 9.65 -2.25 12.41
CA ALA A 807 8.58 -2.32 13.42
C ALA A 807 8.40 -1.01 14.23
N ALA A 808 9.47 -0.48 14.82
CA ALA A 808 9.42 0.79 15.56
C ALA A 808 8.95 1.99 14.71
N ALA A 809 9.24 1.98 13.39
CA ALA A 809 8.79 3.01 12.45
C ALA A 809 7.27 2.97 12.18
N ALA A 810 6.56 1.92 12.63
CA ALA A 810 5.11 1.80 12.57
C ALA A 810 4.37 2.52 13.72
N ALA A 811 5.06 3.09 14.71
CA ALA A 811 4.45 3.84 15.82
C ALA A 811 3.68 5.09 15.32
N LYS A 812 2.46 5.31 15.83
CA LYS A 812 1.56 6.41 15.44
C LYS A 812 1.99 7.75 16.04
N ASN A 813 2.43 7.73 17.30
CA ASN A 813 2.76 8.91 18.09
C ASN A 813 4.20 9.38 17.87
N ALA A 814 5.10 8.48 17.43
CA ALA A 814 6.45 8.84 17.01
C ALA A 814 6.47 9.64 15.69
N ILE A 815 7.52 10.44 15.52
CA ILE A 815 7.89 11.11 14.26
C ILE A 815 8.91 10.23 13.54
N THR A 816 8.45 9.53 12.50
CA THR A 816 9.26 8.64 11.68
C THR A 816 9.88 9.41 10.52
N VAL A 817 11.21 9.35 10.40
CA VAL A 817 11.97 10.16 9.45
C VAL A 817 12.64 9.30 8.39
N GLY A 818 12.31 9.56 7.11
CA GLY A 818 12.99 8.98 5.96
C GLY A 818 14.06 9.91 5.36
N ALA A 819 14.66 9.48 4.25
CA ALA A 819 15.83 10.12 3.65
C ALA A 819 15.57 10.68 2.25
N CYS A 820 15.95 11.94 2.02
CA CYS A 820 16.08 12.54 0.68
C CYS A 820 17.56 12.72 0.28
N GLY A 821 17.87 13.22 -0.91
CA GLY A 821 19.25 13.43 -1.34
C GLY A 821 19.96 14.64 -0.73
N SER A 822 21.03 15.10 -1.40
CA SER A 822 21.79 16.29 -0.98
C SER A 822 22.20 17.21 -2.13
N SER A 823 22.67 18.41 -1.77
CA SER A 823 23.30 19.37 -2.69
C SER A 823 24.79 19.10 -2.89
N ARG A 824 25.34 18.09 -2.19
CA ARG A 824 26.72 17.63 -2.35
C ARG A 824 26.77 16.66 -3.54
N PRO A 825 27.76 16.76 -4.43
CA PRO A 825 27.97 15.78 -5.49
C PRO A 825 28.01 14.37 -4.89
N ASN A 826 27.17 13.48 -5.43
CA ASN A 826 26.97 12.15 -4.87
C ASN A 826 26.57 11.13 -5.95
N ASP A 827 26.92 9.87 -5.74
CA ASP A 827 26.52 8.75 -6.63
C ASP A 827 25.20 8.06 -6.19
N GLY A 828 24.37 8.76 -5.41
CA GLY A 828 23.18 8.23 -4.76
C GLY A 828 23.43 7.65 -3.36
N ARG A 829 24.70 7.37 -3.00
CA ARG A 829 25.10 7.08 -1.61
C ARG A 829 26.40 7.77 -1.21
N ARG A 830 27.45 7.67 -2.03
CA ARG A 830 28.80 8.19 -1.77
C ARG A 830 28.90 9.68 -2.06
N PHE A 831 29.69 10.41 -1.27
CA PHE A 831 30.20 11.72 -1.65
C PHE A 831 31.21 11.55 -2.78
N VAL A 832 31.09 12.37 -3.82
CA VAL A 832 31.99 12.35 -4.97
C VAL A 832 32.84 13.62 -4.95
N GLN A 833 34.16 13.47 -4.94
CA GLN A 833 35.10 14.60 -4.86
C GLN A 833 35.34 15.28 -6.22
N ASP A 834 34.26 15.62 -6.92
CA ASP A 834 34.27 16.44 -8.14
C ASP A 834 33.52 17.75 -7.89
N ALA A 835 34.18 18.89 -8.16
CA ALA A 835 33.60 20.21 -7.95
C ALA A 835 32.59 20.64 -9.04
N GLY A 836 32.51 19.91 -10.17
CA GLY A 836 31.56 20.14 -11.25
C GLY A 836 30.40 19.15 -11.33
N ALA A 837 30.50 18.00 -10.65
CA ALA A 837 29.46 16.97 -10.70
C ALA A 837 28.15 17.39 -10.01
N LYS A 838 27.01 17.02 -10.60
CA LYS A 838 25.69 17.15 -9.98
C LYS A 838 25.42 15.96 -9.04
N PRO A 839 24.61 16.13 -7.99
CA PRO A 839 24.13 15.00 -7.19
C PRO A 839 23.26 14.05 -8.05
N ILE A 840 23.47 12.73 -7.95
CA ILE A 840 22.58 11.72 -8.54
C ILE A 840 21.27 11.61 -7.73
N THR A 841 21.32 11.79 -6.40
CA THR A 841 20.15 12.02 -5.57
C THR A 841 20.23 13.41 -4.96
N GLY A 842 19.41 14.34 -5.46
CA GLY A 842 19.33 15.73 -5.03
C GLY A 842 18.40 15.96 -3.84
N ILE A 843 18.42 17.17 -3.30
CA ILE A 843 17.64 17.57 -2.10
C ILE A 843 16.12 17.31 -2.21
N ASN A 844 15.56 17.26 -3.42
CA ASN A 844 14.14 17.00 -3.67
C ASN A 844 13.82 15.51 -3.89
N ASP A 845 14.83 14.67 -4.12
CA ASP A 845 14.66 13.27 -4.52
C ASP A 845 14.70 12.38 -3.28
N THR A 846 13.80 11.39 -3.21
CA THR A 846 13.85 10.36 -2.16
C THR A 846 15.09 9.50 -2.36
N ALA A 847 15.87 9.27 -1.30
CA ALA A 847 17.06 8.44 -1.40
C ALA A 847 16.68 6.99 -1.74
N VAL A 848 17.48 6.34 -2.58
CA VAL A 848 17.13 5.02 -3.15
C VAL A 848 16.83 4.00 -2.04
N PHE A 849 17.71 3.96 -1.04
CA PHE A 849 17.63 3.12 0.16
C PHE A 849 16.58 3.54 1.18
N SER A 850 15.96 4.72 1.11
CA SER A 850 15.00 5.13 2.15
C SER A 850 13.84 4.15 2.17
N SER A 851 13.55 3.54 3.32
CA SER A 851 12.34 2.73 3.46
C SER A 851 11.09 3.57 3.22
N ARG A 852 10.09 2.92 2.63
CA ARG A 852 8.84 3.51 2.13
C ARG A 852 7.65 2.82 2.78
N GLY A 853 6.57 3.56 2.99
CA GLY A 853 5.31 3.01 3.46
C GLY A 853 4.43 2.43 2.33
N PRO A 854 3.13 2.24 2.59
CA PRO A 854 2.45 2.44 3.87
C PRO A 854 3.02 1.57 5.00
N VAL A 855 2.70 1.86 6.25
CA VAL A 855 2.80 0.83 7.32
C VAL A 855 1.97 -0.37 6.87
N ARG A 856 2.53 -1.59 6.94
CA ARG A 856 1.75 -2.82 6.77
C ARG A 856 0.57 -2.75 7.72
N PRO A 857 -0.67 -2.63 7.22
CA PRO A 857 -1.81 -2.68 8.12
C PRO A 857 -1.81 -4.08 8.76
N PRO A 858 -2.29 -4.25 10.01
CA PRO A 858 -2.52 -5.58 10.60
C PRO A 858 -3.58 -6.40 9.84
N THR A 859 -4.08 -5.85 8.73
CA THR A 859 -5.27 -6.20 8.01
C THR A 859 -5.07 -6.11 6.49
N SER A 860 -4.92 -7.25 5.81
CA SER A 860 -5.38 -7.39 4.43
C SER A 860 -6.91 -7.57 4.40
N ILE A 861 -7.63 -6.60 4.98
CA ILE A 861 -9.11 -6.55 4.94
C ILE A 861 -9.55 -6.52 3.47
N GLY A 862 -10.46 -7.44 3.11
CA GLY A 862 -10.99 -7.53 1.75
C GLY A 862 -9.99 -7.98 0.67
N GLY A 863 -8.80 -8.47 1.05
CA GLY A 863 -7.85 -9.04 0.08
C GLY A 863 -7.19 -8.02 -0.85
N GLN A 864 -7.11 -6.74 -0.46
CA GLN A 864 -6.29 -5.75 -1.17
C GLN A 864 -4.81 -5.92 -0.80
N VAL A 865 -3.93 -6.13 -1.78
CA VAL A 865 -2.48 -5.84 -1.68
C VAL A 865 -2.21 -4.47 -2.33
N GLY A 866 -3.17 -3.55 -2.17
CA GLY A 866 -3.34 -2.32 -2.96
C GLY A 866 -2.97 -1.02 -2.23
N GLY A 867 -1.78 -0.94 -1.63
CA GLY A 867 -1.12 0.35 -1.32
C GLY A 867 -1.87 1.33 -0.40
N LYS A 868 -2.77 0.88 0.48
CA LYS A 868 -3.44 1.72 1.49
C LYS A 868 -3.15 1.24 2.91
N GLY A 869 -2.66 2.16 3.74
CA GLY A 869 -2.28 1.95 5.13
C GLY A 869 -1.69 3.26 5.70
N ARG A 870 -1.16 3.23 6.93
CA ARG A 870 -0.70 4.47 7.58
C ARG A 870 0.46 5.12 6.84
N ILE A 871 0.39 6.44 6.64
CA ILE A 871 1.38 7.26 5.93
C ILE A 871 2.65 7.29 6.78
N LYS A 872 3.68 6.58 6.32
CA LYS A 872 5.01 6.55 6.92
C LYS A 872 6.07 6.48 5.80
N PRO A 873 7.27 7.08 5.96
CA PRO A 873 7.66 8.00 7.04
C PRO A 873 6.71 9.20 7.12
N ASP A 874 6.66 9.90 8.26
CA ASP A 874 5.80 11.10 8.37
C ASP A 874 6.38 12.24 7.50
N ILE A 875 7.71 12.31 7.44
CA ILE A 875 8.51 13.35 6.76
C ILE A 875 9.86 12.78 6.34
N VAL A 876 10.53 13.46 5.40
CA VAL A 876 11.94 13.16 5.06
C VAL A 876 12.88 14.32 5.38
N ALA A 877 14.15 13.98 5.58
CA ALA A 877 15.23 14.93 5.77
C ALA A 877 16.50 14.49 4.98
N PRO A 878 17.47 15.40 4.78
CA PRO A 878 18.68 15.13 4.01
C PRO A 878 19.43 13.85 4.42
N GLY A 879 19.63 12.99 3.44
CA GLY A 879 19.88 11.57 3.62
C GLY A 879 21.13 11.00 2.94
N VAL A 880 21.79 11.76 2.04
CA VAL A 880 22.82 11.25 1.12
C VAL A 880 24.14 12.05 1.15
N ALA A 881 25.29 11.36 1.28
CA ALA A 881 26.66 11.89 1.13
C ALA A 881 27.07 13.04 2.07
N ILE A 882 27.23 12.75 3.37
CA ILE A 882 27.11 13.77 4.43
C ILE A 882 28.21 13.87 5.47
N LEU A 883 28.75 15.07 5.72
CA LEU A 883 29.82 15.27 6.69
C LEU A 883 29.30 15.51 8.12
N SER A 884 29.73 14.70 9.09
CA SER A 884 29.51 14.87 10.54
C SER A 884 30.74 14.40 11.32
N ALA A 885 30.71 14.48 12.65
CA ALA A 885 31.85 14.08 13.48
C ALA A 885 32.21 12.59 13.31
N ALA A 886 33.50 12.29 13.35
CA ALA A 886 34.01 10.93 13.51
C ALA A 886 34.20 10.60 14.99
N SER A 887 33.94 9.36 15.40
CA SER A 887 34.36 8.88 16.72
C SER A 887 35.87 8.70 16.76
N ARG A 888 36.54 9.26 17.77
CA ARG A 888 37.99 9.04 17.98
C ARG A 888 38.31 7.66 18.56
N ALA A 889 37.30 6.85 18.87
CA ALA A 889 37.46 5.43 19.16
C ALA A 889 37.52 4.56 17.88
N LEU A 890 37.24 5.12 16.70
CA LEU A 890 37.55 4.47 15.42
C LEU A 890 39.04 4.61 15.07
N PRO A 891 39.70 3.55 14.57
CA PRO A 891 41.00 3.66 13.95
C PRO A 891 40.96 4.53 12.67
N LEU A 892 42.00 5.33 12.43
CA LEU A 892 42.12 6.15 11.20
C LEU A 892 42.13 5.34 9.89
N GLY A 893 42.48 4.06 9.97
CA GLY A 893 42.44 3.11 8.86
C GLY A 893 41.17 2.27 8.81
N ASP A 894 40.13 2.62 9.57
CA ASP A 894 38.85 1.93 9.52
C ASP A 894 38.13 2.22 8.19
N TRP A 895 37.56 1.17 7.61
CA TRP A 895 36.84 1.19 6.33
C TRP A 895 35.74 2.26 6.26
N LEU A 896 35.11 2.59 7.39
CA LEU A 896 34.05 3.59 7.48
C LEU A 896 34.50 5.00 7.09
N HIS A 897 35.77 5.35 7.29
CA HIS A 897 36.33 6.65 6.84
C HIS A 897 36.38 6.78 5.30
N GLN A 898 36.32 5.67 4.55
CA GLN A 898 36.51 5.62 3.09
C GLN A 898 35.26 5.23 2.29
N LYS A 899 34.33 4.48 2.91
CA LYS A 899 33.21 3.76 2.26
C LYS A 899 32.27 4.66 1.37
N PHE A 900 32.34 6.01 1.46
CA PHE A 900 31.53 7.03 0.74
C PHE A 900 32.41 8.11 0.11
N GLY A 901 33.70 7.86 -0.07
CA GLY A 901 34.65 8.94 -0.31
C GLY A 901 35.07 9.62 0.98
N GLU A 902 36.27 10.17 0.93
CA GLU A 902 37.04 10.56 2.11
C GLU A 902 36.76 12.01 2.51
N SER A 903 36.78 12.29 3.81
CA SER A 903 36.77 13.66 4.35
C SER A 903 38.13 14.34 4.19
N GLY A 904 39.22 13.58 4.20
CA GLY A 904 40.57 14.12 4.36
C GLY A 904 40.86 14.70 5.75
N ASP A 905 39.94 14.54 6.71
CA ASP A 905 40.06 15.02 8.09
C ASP A 905 39.64 13.92 9.07
N LYS A 906 40.48 13.63 10.06
CA LYS A 906 40.27 12.54 11.02
C LYS A 906 39.07 12.76 11.95
N ASP A 907 38.70 14.02 12.21
CA ASP A 907 37.65 14.38 13.16
C ASP A 907 36.26 14.48 12.48
N TRP A 908 36.17 14.13 11.19
CA TRP A 908 34.94 14.17 10.39
C TRP A 908 34.86 12.98 9.42
N LEU A 909 33.67 12.41 9.23
CA LEU A 909 33.40 11.39 8.21
C LEU A 909 31.96 11.48 7.69
N PHE A 910 31.60 10.61 6.74
CA PHE A 910 30.27 10.56 6.16
C PHE A 910 29.48 9.23 6.55
N MET A 911 28.11 9.04 6.42
CA MET A 911 27.34 7.74 6.76
C MET A 911 26.48 6.56 5.95
N SER A 912 25.66 6.24 4.82
CA SER A 912 24.43 6.38 3.76
C SER A 912 22.94 5.86 3.89
N GLY A 913 21.94 6.60 4.41
CA GLY A 913 20.77 6.00 5.08
C GLY A 913 19.78 7.02 5.69
N THR A 914 18.84 6.55 6.52
CA THR A 914 17.85 7.36 7.26
C THR A 914 18.31 7.77 8.67
N SER A 915 19.38 7.13 9.16
CA SER A 915 19.87 7.28 10.52
C SER A 915 20.25 8.68 10.95
N MET A 916 20.93 9.48 10.11
CA MET A 916 21.18 10.90 10.42
C MET A 916 20.17 11.90 9.83
N ALA A 917 19.24 11.44 8.98
CA ALA A 917 18.05 12.22 8.65
C ALA A 917 17.18 12.46 9.90
N THR A 918 17.13 11.47 10.80
CA THR A 918 16.41 11.53 12.09
C THR A 918 16.93 12.62 13.07
N PRO A 919 18.21 12.66 13.49
CA PRO A 919 18.79 13.69 14.35
C PRO A 919 18.79 15.09 13.72
N LEU A 920 18.87 15.22 12.39
CA LEU A 920 18.62 16.51 11.75
C LEU A 920 17.25 17.08 12.15
N VAL A 921 16.21 16.25 12.10
CA VAL A 921 14.85 16.60 12.51
C VAL A 921 14.75 16.74 14.04
N ALA A 922 15.49 15.96 14.83
CA ALA A 922 15.54 16.14 16.28
C ALA A 922 16.09 17.54 16.66
N GLY A 923 17.04 18.06 15.89
CA GLY A 923 17.48 19.45 16.01
C GLY A 923 16.43 20.46 15.51
N CYS A 924 15.68 20.18 14.44
CA CYS A 924 14.51 20.99 14.07
C CYS A 924 13.47 21.07 15.20
N VAL A 925 13.20 19.95 15.90
CA VAL A 925 12.32 19.93 17.08
C VAL A 925 12.89 20.79 18.21
N ALA A 926 14.21 20.79 18.43
CA ALA A 926 14.84 21.65 19.42
C ALA A 926 14.67 23.16 19.08
N LEU A 927 14.88 23.55 17.82
CA LEU A 927 14.62 24.92 17.34
C LEU A 927 13.16 25.34 17.55
N MET A 928 12.21 24.44 17.27
CA MET A 928 10.78 24.70 17.45
C MET A 928 10.38 24.79 18.92
N ARG A 929 10.95 23.96 19.80
CA ARG A 929 10.66 24.03 21.25
C ARG A 929 11.27 25.27 21.91
N GLU A 930 12.47 25.70 21.51
CA GLU A 930 13.03 27.01 21.89
C GLU A 930 12.13 28.15 21.41
N ALA A 931 11.68 28.14 20.15
CA ALA A 931 10.79 29.17 19.63
C ALA A 931 9.43 29.26 20.33
N ILE A 932 8.84 28.11 20.72
CA ILE A 932 7.58 28.09 21.49
C ILE A 932 7.81 28.54 22.94
N GLU A 933 8.92 28.15 23.55
CA GLU A 933 9.31 28.58 24.90
C GLU A 933 9.56 30.10 24.98
N ASP A 934 10.26 30.67 24.00
CA ASP A 934 10.59 32.10 23.94
C ASP A 934 9.39 33.00 23.59
N LEU A 935 8.47 32.53 22.75
CA LEU A 935 7.33 33.34 22.26
C LEU A 935 6.04 33.14 23.07
N TYR A 936 5.84 31.97 23.68
CA TYR A 936 4.61 31.61 24.39
C TYR A 936 4.84 31.20 25.84
N GLY A 937 6.09 31.14 26.31
CA GLY A 937 6.44 30.67 27.66
C GLY A 937 6.29 29.15 27.88
N SER A 938 5.71 28.43 26.91
CA SER A 938 5.41 27.01 27.06
C SER A 938 6.65 26.15 26.87
N LYS A 939 7.18 25.65 27.99
CA LYS A 939 8.27 24.66 28.01
C LYS A 939 7.79 23.25 27.60
N ARG A 940 6.47 23.03 27.53
CA ARG A 940 5.82 21.73 27.32
C ARG A 940 4.75 21.77 26.19
N PRO A 941 5.10 22.17 24.96
CA PRO A 941 4.23 21.93 23.81
C PRO A 941 4.01 20.42 23.63
N SER A 942 2.84 20.01 23.14
CA SER A 942 2.61 18.58 22.87
C SER A 942 3.45 18.07 21.69
N ALA A 943 3.74 16.76 21.71
CA ALA A 943 4.32 16.06 20.59
C ALA A 943 3.42 16.11 19.36
N ALA A 944 2.09 16.14 19.56
CA ALA A 944 1.12 16.37 18.49
C ALA A 944 1.30 17.75 17.84
N LEU A 945 1.48 18.83 18.61
CA LEU A 945 1.75 20.18 18.08
C LEU A 945 3.05 20.21 17.27
N ILE A 946 4.14 19.67 17.84
CA ILE A 946 5.43 19.59 17.16
C ILE A 946 5.32 18.80 15.84
N LYS A 947 4.58 17.68 15.85
CA LYS A 947 4.32 16.87 14.66
C LYS A 947 3.48 17.61 13.61
N ALA A 948 2.38 18.28 14.02
CA ALA A 948 1.53 19.06 13.14
C ALA A 948 2.27 20.23 12.48
N LEU A 949 3.09 20.97 13.24
CA LEU A 949 3.92 22.06 12.73
C LEU A 949 4.98 21.57 11.74
N LEU A 950 5.70 20.49 12.04
CA LEU A 950 6.67 19.89 11.11
C LEU A 950 6.00 19.39 9.82
N VAL A 951 4.88 18.68 9.95
CA VAL A 951 4.13 18.10 8.83
C VAL A 951 3.51 19.19 7.95
N ASN A 952 2.98 20.28 8.52
CA ASN A 952 2.49 21.42 7.75
C ASN A 952 3.64 22.13 7.02
N GLY A 953 4.74 22.42 7.75
CA GLY A 953 5.92 23.07 7.19
C GLY A 953 6.57 22.27 6.05
N ALA A 954 6.50 20.94 6.10
CA ALA A 954 7.07 20.05 5.09
C ALA A 954 6.45 20.23 3.69
N VAL A 955 7.31 20.10 2.68
CA VAL A 955 6.97 20.19 1.25
C VAL A 955 7.30 18.85 0.60
N ASN A 956 6.28 18.16 0.09
CA ASN A 956 6.47 16.94 -0.70
C ASN A 956 6.85 17.33 -2.15
N PHE A 957 7.91 16.72 -2.66
CA PHE A 957 8.43 16.94 -4.02
C PHE A 957 8.25 15.73 -4.95
N SER A 958 7.82 14.58 -4.43
CA SER A 958 7.68 13.33 -5.19
C SER A 958 6.31 13.28 -5.90
N GLY A 959 6.32 13.49 -7.22
CA GLY A 959 5.09 13.55 -8.04
C GLY A 959 4.30 12.24 -8.22
N LYS A 960 4.59 11.17 -7.46
CA LYS A 960 4.12 9.80 -7.72
C LYS A 960 2.61 9.60 -7.51
N LEU A 961 1.97 10.40 -6.66
CA LEU A 961 0.50 10.44 -6.50
C LEU A 961 -0.15 11.67 -7.19
N GLY A 962 0.63 12.44 -7.96
CA GLY A 962 0.15 13.62 -8.67
C GLY A 962 -0.10 14.86 -7.78
N PRO A 963 -0.39 16.02 -8.39
CA PRO A 963 -0.52 17.30 -7.69
C PRO A 963 -1.86 17.45 -6.97
N GLY A 964 -1.88 17.21 -5.66
CA GLY A 964 -3.01 17.61 -4.81
C GLY A 964 -3.15 16.91 -3.47
N PHE A 965 -2.56 15.73 -3.27
CA PHE A 965 -2.66 14.99 -2.00
C PHE A 965 -1.78 15.55 -0.89
N GLY A 966 -0.60 16.08 -1.23
CA GLY A 966 0.34 16.66 -0.25
C GLY A 966 1.13 15.65 0.58
N TYR A 967 0.99 14.36 0.26
CA TYR A 967 1.81 13.27 0.77
C TYR A 967 2.02 12.20 -0.32
N ASP A 968 3.00 11.33 -0.10
CA ASP A 968 3.04 9.96 -0.63
C ASP A 968 3.75 9.05 0.37
N TYR A 969 4.03 7.80 0.00
CA TYR A 969 4.74 6.84 0.86
C TYR A 969 6.28 6.87 0.73
N GLU A 970 6.82 7.75 -0.10
CA GLU A 970 8.27 7.90 -0.28
C GLU A 970 8.82 9.06 0.56
N GLN A 971 8.10 10.18 0.59
CA GLN A 971 8.47 11.38 1.34
C GLN A 971 7.57 11.65 2.55
N GLY A 972 6.54 10.84 2.76
CA GLY A 972 5.48 11.17 3.69
C GLY A 972 4.79 12.47 3.27
N PHE A 973 4.50 13.32 4.24
CA PHE A 973 4.00 14.68 4.02
C PHE A 973 5.05 15.65 3.47
N GLY A 974 6.30 15.19 3.27
CA GLY A 974 7.33 15.88 2.50
C GLY A 974 8.68 16.05 3.19
N ARG A 975 9.61 16.74 2.52
CA ARG A 975 10.86 17.18 3.15
C ARG A 975 10.60 18.31 4.13
N VAL A 976 11.20 18.24 5.31
CA VAL A 976 11.14 19.31 6.31
C VAL A 976 11.66 20.64 5.74
N VAL A 977 10.90 21.72 6.02
CA VAL A 977 11.32 23.12 5.82
C VAL A 977 11.12 23.84 7.16
N ILE A 978 12.21 23.97 7.92
CA ILE A 978 12.15 24.47 9.31
C ILE A 978 11.69 25.92 9.40
N ASP A 979 12.08 26.78 8.45
CA ASP A 979 11.70 28.20 8.43
C ASP A 979 10.18 28.40 8.28
N SER A 980 9.47 27.47 7.61
CA SER A 980 7.99 27.45 7.55
C SER A 980 7.37 27.05 8.89
N SER A 981 7.97 26.07 9.58
CA SER A 981 7.52 25.64 10.91
C SER A 981 7.69 26.75 11.95
N LEU A 982 8.86 27.42 11.92
CA LEU A 982 9.15 28.59 12.75
C LEU A 982 8.31 29.82 12.35
N ALA A 983 7.87 29.93 11.09
CA ALA A 983 6.95 31.00 10.67
C ALA A 983 5.55 30.83 11.27
N MET A 984 4.99 29.61 11.28
CA MET A 984 3.72 29.34 11.95
C MET A 984 3.80 29.63 13.46
N ILE A 985 4.90 29.25 14.11
CA ILE A 985 5.15 29.58 15.53
C ILE A 985 5.19 31.11 15.72
N ARG A 986 5.97 31.86 14.93
CA ARG A 986 6.03 33.34 15.02
C ARG A 986 4.70 34.03 14.73
N ASN A 987 3.84 33.44 13.90
CA ASN A 987 2.55 34.01 13.51
C ASN A 987 1.39 33.58 14.43
N GLY A 988 1.59 32.63 15.35
CA GLY A 988 0.53 32.06 16.17
C GLY A 988 -0.52 31.25 15.40
N THR A 989 -0.17 30.71 14.22
CA THR A 989 -1.13 29.99 13.36
C THR A 989 -1.21 28.51 13.70
N PHE A 990 -1.42 28.22 15.00
CA PHE A 990 -1.48 26.86 15.54
C PHE A 990 -2.38 26.75 16.79
N VAL A 991 -2.61 25.50 17.19
CA VAL A 991 -3.53 25.05 18.24
C VAL A 991 -2.90 23.84 18.94
N ASP A 992 -2.94 23.81 20.27
CA ASP A 992 -2.48 22.69 21.11
C ASP A 992 -3.56 22.37 22.17
N GLY A 993 -4.39 21.37 21.91
CA GLY A 993 -5.48 20.93 22.77
C GLY A 993 -5.08 19.68 23.56
N ARG A 994 -4.81 19.85 24.86
CA ARG A 994 -4.26 18.80 25.75
C ARG A 994 -5.24 18.37 26.83
N SER A 995 -5.17 17.11 27.25
CA SER A 995 -6.13 16.51 28.19
C SER A 995 -5.72 16.58 29.67
N SER A 996 -4.50 17.02 30.00
CA SER A 996 -3.98 17.06 31.38
C SER A 996 -3.52 18.47 31.79
N GLY A 997 -3.90 18.90 33.00
CA GLY A 997 -3.91 20.32 33.36
C GLY A 997 -2.83 20.78 34.34
N SER A 998 -2.50 22.06 34.25
CA SER A 998 -1.99 22.89 35.36
C SER A 998 -2.13 24.36 35.00
N ASP A 999 -1.83 24.70 33.74
CA ASP A 999 -2.39 25.88 33.07
C ASP A 999 -3.83 25.58 32.61
N SER A 1000 -4.75 26.52 32.81
CA SER A 1000 -6.16 26.45 32.36
C SER A 1000 -6.26 26.73 30.85
N THR A 1001 -7.13 26.07 30.07
CA THR A 1001 -8.51 25.65 30.39
C THR A 1001 -8.88 24.25 29.86
N ARG A 1002 -10.05 23.76 30.28
CA ARG A 1002 -10.66 22.50 29.81
C ARG A 1002 -11.35 22.71 28.46
N PHE A 1003 -10.66 22.43 27.36
CA PHE A 1003 -11.19 22.31 25.99
C PHE A 1003 -11.80 23.54 25.31
N ASP A 1004 -11.71 24.72 25.94
CA ASP A 1004 -11.60 25.99 25.20
C ASP A 1004 -10.23 26.07 24.52
N VAL A 1005 -10.10 25.43 23.35
CA VAL A 1005 -8.96 25.66 22.46
C VAL A 1005 -9.03 27.14 22.03
N PRO A 1006 -8.07 28.02 22.35
CA PRO A 1006 -8.28 29.47 22.18
C PRO A 1006 -8.50 29.96 20.74
N GLY A 1007 -8.23 29.10 19.74
CA GLY A 1007 -8.54 29.33 18.33
C GLY A 1007 -9.70 28.51 17.75
N LEU A 1008 -10.23 27.50 18.46
CA LEU A 1008 -11.32 26.62 18.01
C LEU A 1008 -12.38 26.45 19.12
N ILE A 1009 -13.60 26.91 18.87
CA ILE A 1009 -14.70 26.83 19.84
C ILE A 1009 -15.44 25.50 19.63
N GLN A 1010 -15.84 24.82 20.71
CA GLN A 1010 -16.71 23.65 20.59
C GLN A 1010 -18.09 24.05 20.06
N THR A 1011 -18.60 23.32 19.08
CA THR A 1011 -19.86 23.58 18.38
C THR A 1011 -20.80 22.38 18.47
N GLY A 1012 -22.10 22.65 18.54
CA GLY A 1012 -23.11 21.63 18.77
C GLY A 1012 -23.22 21.21 20.25
N SER A 1013 -23.81 20.05 20.47
CA SER A 1013 -23.91 19.37 21.76
C SER A 1013 -22.59 18.73 22.20
N GLU A 1014 -22.46 18.39 23.49
CA GLU A 1014 -21.31 17.62 24.00
C GLU A 1014 -21.15 16.25 23.29
N SER A 1015 -22.25 15.70 22.76
CA SER A 1015 -22.27 14.48 21.95
C SER A 1015 -21.71 14.65 20.53
N GLU A 1016 -21.70 15.86 19.95
CA GLU A 1016 -21.27 16.09 18.55
C GLU A 1016 -19.75 16.33 18.41
N ARG A 1017 -19.03 16.57 19.52
CA ARG A 1017 -17.55 16.60 19.62
C ARG A 1017 -16.83 17.26 18.43
N ARG A 1018 -17.27 18.47 18.10
CA ARG A 1018 -16.85 19.22 16.92
C ARG A 1018 -16.32 20.59 17.30
N TRP A 1019 -15.05 20.86 17.01
CA TRP A 1019 -14.39 22.14 17.26
C TRP A 1019 -14.24 22.93 15.96
N GLU A 1020 -14.54 24.23 15.96
CA GLU A 1020 -14.54 25.09 14.76
C GLU A 1020 -13.88 26.44 15.04
N SER A 1021 -13.05 26.92 14.09
CA SER A 1021 -12.42 28.22 14.19
C SER A 1021 -13.38 29.39 13.92
N GLY A 1022 -13.01 30.58 14.41
CA GLY A 1022 -13.51 31.81 13.80
C GLY A 1022 -13.15 31.91 12.31
N GLU A 1023 -13.73 32.88 11.60
CA GLU A 1023 -13.37 33.19 10.21
C GLU A 1023 -11.92 33.70 10.13
N ILE A 1024 -11.00 32.90 9.59
CA ILE A 1024 -9.58 33.25 9.44
C ILE A 1024 -9.38 33.98 8.11
N ALA A 1025 -8.93 35.22 8.16
CA ALA A 1025 -8.80 36.08 6.98
C ALA A 1025 -7.67 35.63 6.02
N ILE A 1026 -7.99 35.60 4.72
CA ILE A 1026 -7.04 35.40 3.63
C ILE A 1026 -6.58 36.78 3.15
N PRO A 1027 -5.29 37.15 3.24
CA PRO A 1027 -4.84 38.50 2.89
C PRO A 1027 -5.08 38.84 1.41
N ALA A 1028 -5.89 39.87 1.14
CA ALA A 1028 -6.31 40.25 -0.22
C ALA A 1028 -5.15 40.63 -1.17
N GLY A 1029 -3.94 40.86 -0.64
CA GLY A 1029 -2.72 41.12 -1.41
C GLY A 1029 -1.85 39.88 -1.71
N LEU A 1030 -2.22 38.67 -1.27
CA LEU A 1030 -1.35 37.49 -1.39
C LEU A 1030 -1.22 36.93 -2.82
N GLY A 1031 -2.08 37.37 -3.75
CA GLY A 1031 -2.14 36.86 -5.12
C GLY A 1031 -2.62 35.40 -5.17
N ARG A 1032 -1.97 34.56 -5.99
CA ARG A 1032 -2.21 33.11 -5.96
C ARG A 1032 -1.67 32.55 -4.64
N SER A 1033 -2.55 32.01 -3.81
CA SER A 1033 -2.24 31.46 -2.49
C SER A 1033 -2.30 29.93 -2.46
N ARG A 1034 -1.59 29.34 -1.51
CA ARG A 1034 -1.72 27.95 -1.06
C ARG A 1034 -1.96 27.96 0.45
N LEU A 1035 -3.13 27.51 0.87
CA LEU A 1035 -3.39 27.18 2.26
C LEU A 1035 -2.89 25.75 2.53
N VAL A 1036 -2.17 25.60 3.62
CA VAL A 1036 -1.80 24.31 4.20
C VAL A 1036 -2.42 24.25 5.58
N VAL A 1037 -3.20 23.20 5.87
CA VAL A 1037 -3.70 22.90 7.23
C VAL A 1037 -3.26 21.50 7.60
N THR A 1038 -2.95 21.25 8.87
CA THR A 1038 -2.59 19.93 9.37
C THR A 1038 -3.18 19.72 10.76
N LEU A 1039 -3.77 18.54 10.96
CA LEU A 1039 -4.19 17.96 12.23
C LEU A 1039 -3.21 16.84 12.60
N ALA A 1040 -2.85 16.74 13.88
CA ALA A 1040 -2.22 15.55 14.44
C ALA A 1040 -2.74 15.31 15.86
N TYR A 1041 -2.88 14.05 16.26
CA TYR A 1041 -3.32 13.70 17.61
C TYR A 1041 -2.56 12.47 18.15
N PRO A 1042 -2.36 12.37 19.49
CA PRO A 1042 -1.86 11.16 20.10
C PRO A 1042 -2.98 10.09 20.06
N ASP A 1043 -2.65 8.90 19.60
CA ASP A 1043 -3.57 7.76 19.49
C ASP A 1043 -3.12 6.64 20.45
N PRO A 1044 -4.03 5.98 21.19
CA PRO A 1044 -3.65 4.90 22.10
C PRO A 1044 -2.93 3.74 21.39
N ALA A 1045 -2.09 3.02 22.13
CA ALA A 1045 -1.35 1.88 21.57
C ALA A 1045 -2.30 0.79 21.02
N GLY A 1046 -2.12 0.42 19.76
CA GLY A 1046 -2.90 -0.59 19.05
C GLY A 1046 -2.58 -0.56 17.55
N ALA A 1047 -2.68 -1.68 16.85
CA ALA A 1047 -2.20 -1.76 15.46
C ALA A 1047 -3.06 -0.93 14.48
N ALA A 1048 -4.36 -0.89 14.74
CA ALA A 1048 -5.33 0.01 14.12
C ALA A 1048 -5.38 1.37 14.84
N LEU A 1049 -5.98 2.36 14.17
CA LEU A 1049 -6.31 3.68 14.71
C LEU A 1049 -7.40 3.54 15.80
N GLN A 1050 -7.14 3.96 17.04
CA GLN A 1050 -8.05 3.71 18.18
C GLN A 1050 -9.04 4.88 18.39
N ASN A 1051 -8.57 6.11 18.18
CA ASN A 1051 -9.32 7.36 18.14
C ASN A 1051 -9.39 7.83 16.68
N SER A 1052 -10.58 8.16 16.17
CA SER A 1052 -10.76 8.68 14.80
C SER A 1052 -11.21 10.13 14.87
N MET A 1053 -10.39 11.04 14.35
CA MET A 1053 -10.71 12.47 14.22
C MET A 1053 -10.46 12.95 12.80
N ASN A 1054 -11.43 13.67 12.23
CA ASN A 1054 -11.37 14.22 10.87
C ASN A 1054 -10.85 15.67 10.89
N LEU A 1055 -10.02 16.07 9.92
CA LEU A 1055 -9.75 17.48 9.59
C LEU A 1055 -10.67 17.94 8.46
N ILE A 1056 -11.41 19.02 8.71
CA ILE A 1056 -12.26 19.69 7.74
C ILE A 1056 -11.80 21.15 7.60
N VAL A 1057 -11.63 21.62 6.36
CA VAL A 1057 -11.32 23.03 6.05
C VAL A 1057 -12.42 23.56 5.14
N VAL A 1058 -13.10 24.63 5.56
CA VAL A 1058 -14.21 25.25 4.81
C VAL A 1058 -13.81 26.63 4.34
N SER A 1059 -14.11 26.96 3.09
CA SER A 1059 -13.85 28.30 2.53
C SER A 1059 -14.78 28.60 1.37
N GLY A 1060 -15.34 29.80 1.30
CA GLY A 1060 -16.14 30.26 0.16
C GLY A 1060 -17.40 29.44 -0.19
N GLY A 1061 -17.84 28.53 0.69
CA GLY A 1061 -18.91 27.55 0.45
C GLY A 1061 -18.44 26.16 -0.01
N GLU A 1062 -17.14 25.98 -0.26
CA GLU A 1062 -16.51 24.68 -0.50
C GLU A 1062 -15.91 24.09 0.80
N ALA A 1063 -15.63 22.78 0.79
CA ALA A 1063 -14.92 22.07 1.85
C ALA A 1063 -13.76 21.21 1.30
N ARG A 1064 -12.76 20.96 2.14
CA ARG A 1064 -11.67 19.99 1.93
C ARG A 1064 -11.48 19.16 3.19
N HIS A 1065 -11.31 17.85 3.04
CA HIS A 1065 -11.03 16.94 4.15
C HIS A 1065 -9.57 16.49 4.09
N GLY A 1066 -8.95 16.22 5.24
CA GLY A 1066 -7.52 15.86 5.30
C GLY A 1066 -7.22 14.58 4.55
N ASN A 1067 -6.04 14.54 3.92
CA ASN A 1067 -5.51 13.45 3.09
C ASN A 1067 -6.37 13.08 1.85
N MET A 1068 -7.59 13.59 1.67
CA MET A 1068 -8.48 13.27 0.55
C MET A 1068 -8.16 14.03 -0.76
N GLY A 1069 -7.19 14.95 -0.73
CA GLY A 1069 -6.70 15.69 -1.90
C GLY A 1069 -7.76 16.58 -2.59
N ARG A 1070 -7.61 16.77 -3.90
CA ARG A 1070 -8.47 17.69 -4.69
C ARG A 1070 -9.83 17.12 -5.11
N ASN A 1071 -10.00 15.80 -5.10
CA ASN A 1071 -11.18 15.13 -5.67
C ASN A 1071 -12.00 14.33 -4.63
N GLY A 1072 -11.68 14.43 -3.33
CA GLY A 1072 -12.18 13.55 -2.27
C GLY A 1072 -13.71 13.47 -2.06
N GLY A 1073 -14.47 14.48 -2.48
CA GLY A 1073 -15.91 14.55 -2.18
C GLY A 1073 -16.18 14.48 -0.67
N ASN A 1074 -17.17 13.67 -0.28
CA ASN A 1074 -17.63 13.56 1.12
C ASN A 1074 -16.96 12.39 1.89
N THR A 1075 -15.74 11.97 1.54
CA THR A 1075 -15.00 10.94 2.29
C THR A 1075 -14.04 11.55 3.32
N PHE A 1076 -13.54 10.75 4.25
CA PHE A 1076 -12.62 11.13 5.32
C PHE A 1076 -11.48 10.11 5.45
N ASP A 1077 -10.39 10.48 6.15
CA ASP A 1077 -9.42 9.50 6.61
C ASP A 1077 -9.99 8.73 7.81
N ASN A 1078 -9.59 7.48 7.96
CA ASN A 1078 -9.94 6.62 9.10
C ASN A 1078 -8.80 5.64 9.44
N ILE A 1079 -7.59 5.97 9.01
CA ILE A 1079 -6.38 5.16 9.09
C ILE A 1079 -5.26 5.96 9.79
N ASN A 1080 -5.13 7.25 9.51
CA ASN A 1080 -4.04 8.11 9.97
C ASN A 1080 -4.40 8.99 11.17
N ASN A 1081 -3.51 9.06 12.17
CA ASN A 1081 -3.57 10.05 13.25
C ASN A 1081 -2.93 11.42 12.87
N VAL A 1082 -2.73 11.65 11.58
CA VAL A 1082 -2.19 12.87 10.98
C VAL A 1082 -2.92 13.12 9.65
N GLU A 1083 -3.54 14.28 9.53
CA GLU A 1083 -4.32 14.69 8.36
C GLU A 1083 -3.84 16.04 7.83
N LYS A 1084 -3.59 16.12 6.51
CA LYS A 1084 -3.09 17.34 5.84
C LYS A 1084 -4.03 17.76 4.70
N VAL A 1085 -4.37 19.05 4.66
CA VAL A 1085 -5.08 19.68 3.54
C VAL A 1085 -4.11 20.60 2.79
N LEU A 1086 -4.05 20.47 1.46
CA LEU A 1086 -3.44 21.45 0.55
C LEU A 1086 -4.53 22.06 -0.34
N TRP A 1087 -4.72 23.37 -0.25
CA TRP A 1087 -5.72 24.09 -1.04
C TRP A 1087 -5.08 25.26 -1.80
N ASP A 1088 -4.95 25.10 -3.11
CA ASP A 1088 -4.46 26.14 -4.03
C ASP A 1088 -5.61 27.05 -4.50
N ASN A 1089 -5.39 28.37 -4.46
CA ASN A 1089 -6.36 29.40 -4.84
C ASN A 1089 -7.68 29.25 -4.07
N VAL A 1090 -7.58 29.23 -2.74
CA VAL A 1090 -8.70 29.08 -1.81
C VAL A 1090 -9.83 30.08 -2.12
N PRO A 1091 -11.10 29.64 -2.25
CA PRO A 1091 -12.21 30.51 -2.59
C PRO A 1091 -12.70 31.33 -1.38
N GLY A 1092 -13.05 32.60 -1.62
CA GLY A 1092 -13.56 33.51 -0.60
C GLY A 1092 -12.47 34.34 0.12
N PRO A 1093 -12.88 35.28 0.99
CA PRO A 1093 -11.97 36.16 1.75
C PRO A 1093 -11.51 35.56 3.09
N THR A 1094 -12.15 34.49 3.54
CA THR A 1094 -11.93 33.85 4.85
C THR A 1094 -12.10 32.34 4.71
N PHE A 1095 -11.43 31.59 5.58
CA PHE A 1095 -11.59 30.13 5.74
C PHE A 1095 -11.78 29.76 7.21
N LYS A 1096 -12.23 28.53 7.46
CA LYS A 1096 -12.30 27.91 8.79
C LYS A 1096 -11.55 26.58 8.84
N VAL A 1097 -11.05 26.28 10.03
CA VAL A 1097 -10.55 24.94 10.42
C VAL A 1097 -11.58 24.31 11.35
N ILE A 1098 -11.96 23.06 11.08
CA ILE A 1098 -12.92 22.26 11.82
C ILE A 1098 -12.28 20.91 12.13
N ILE A 1099 -12.49 20.41 13.35
CA ILE A 1099 -12.04 19.09 13.81
C ILE A 1099 -13.26 18.35 14.37
N GLU A 1100 -13.47 17.12 13.93
CA GLU A 1100 -14.63 16.30 14.30
C GLU A 1100 -14.16 14.95 14.87
N VAL A 1101 -14.49 14.66 16.13
CA VAL A 1101 -14.07 13.41 16.81
C VAL A 1101 -15.13 12.33 16.61
N VAL A 1102 -15.01 11.58 15.52
CA VAL A 1102 -15.93 10.51 15.09
C VAL A 1102 -15.98 9.35 16.09
N ASN A 1103 -14.85 9.00 16.69
CA ASN A 1103 -14.74 8.00 17.76
C ASN A 1103 -13.56 8.37 18.67
N ASN A 1104 -13.77 8.49 19.98
CA ASN A 1104 -12.70 8.47 20.96
C ASN A 1104 -12.77 7.16 21.73
N TRP A 1105 -11.64 6.49 21.96
CA TRP A 1105 -11.61 5.21 22.66
C TRP A 1105 -12.26 5.33 24.05
N ASP A 1106 -11.80 6.29 24.84
CA ASP A 1106 -12.42 6.69 26.12
C ASP A 1106 -13.62 7.63 25.85
N PRO A 1107 -14.86 7.22 26.18
CA PRO A 1107 -16.04 8.06 26.01
C PRO A 1107 -16.13 9.24 26.99
N HIS A 1108 -15.33 9.26 28.07
CA HIS A 1108 -15.32 10.34 29.07
C HIS A 1108 -14.19 11.35 28.85
N SER A 1109 -13.12 10.95 28.16
CA SER A 1109 -12.15 11.90 27.60
C SER A 1109 -12.72 12.66 26.38
N PRO A 1110 -12.48 13.98 26.29
CA PRO A 1110 -12.76 14.79 25.09
C PRO A 1110 -11.75 14.62 23.94
N ALA A 1111 -10.65 13.88 24.16
CA ALA A 1111 -9.54 13.60 23.24
C ALA A 1111 -8.60 14.79 22.91
N SER A 1112 -7.30 14.61 23.15
CA SER A 1112 -6.27 15.60 22.81
C SER A 1112 -5.99 15.65 21.31
N PHE A 1113 -5.69 16.84 20.78
CA PHE A 1113 -5.28 17.06 19.39
C PHE A 1113 -4.52 18.38 19.22
N ALA A 1114 -3.77 18.52 18.15
CA ALA A 1114 -3.13 19.76 17.76
C ALA A 1114 -3.33 20.05 16.26
N ALA A 1115 -3.39 21.34 15.91
CA ALA A 1115 -3.56 21.77 14.52
C ALA A 1115 -2.66 22.95 14.18
N ALA A 1116 -2.22 23.04 12.94
CA ALA A 1116 -1.39 24.14 12.43
C ALA A 1116 -1.81 24.53 11.01
N TRP A 1117 -1.76 25.82 10.69
CA TRP A 1117 -2.09 26.34 9.36
C TRP A 1117 -1.09 27.40 8.85
N ASP A 1118 -0.96 27.49 7.52
CA ASP A 1118 -0.03 28.39 6.84
C ASP A 1118 -0.61 28.86 5.49
N LEU A 1119 -0.34 30.12 5.11
CA LEU A 1119 -0.81 30.76 3.88
C LEU A 1119 0.38 31.20 3.03
N ARG A 1120 0.75 30.36 2.06
CA ARG A 1120 1.93 30.54 1.20
C ARG A 1120 1.55 31.29 -0.07
N ALA A 1121 2.35 32.30 -0.46
CA ALA A 1121 2.25 32.94 -1.76
C ALA A 1121 2.92 32.07 -2.83
N MET A 1122 2.18 31.65 -3.87
CA MET A 1122 2.65 30.74 -4.93
C MET A 1122 3.71 31.34 -5.86
N ALA A 1123 4.06 32.62 -5.69
CA ALA A 1123 5.15 33.27 -6.42
C ALA A 1123 6.55 33.06 -5.78
N LYS A 1124 6.67 32.15 -4.79
CA LYS A 1124 7.90 31.83 -4.04
C LYS A 1124 8.08 30.32 -3.78
N LEU A 1125 7.42 29.45 -4.55
CA LEU A 1125 7.50 27.99 -4.46
C LEU A 1125 8.09 27.38 -5.73
#